data_AF-W2X795-F1
#
_entry.id   AF-W2X795-F1
#
_cell.length_a   1.000
_cell.length_b   1.000
_cell.length_c   1.000
_cell.angle_alpha   90.00
_cell.angle_beta   90.00
_cell.angle_gamma   90.00
#
_symmetry.space_group_name_H-M   'P 1'
#
loop_
_entity.id
_entity.type
_entity.pdbx_description
1 polymer ?
#
loop_
_entity_poly.entity_id
_entity_poly.type
_entity_poly.pdbx_seq_one_letter_code
_entity_poly.pdbx_strand_id
1 'polypeptide(L)'
;MQVTVCTQGLATAIIYGGLLTKLYRIVSCKTSISPTHKFVTSPSFPTMDTGTDHSLVKHYRKPANIFVSTFNMGEARLTPAQLDKWIPLGHDIYVIGLQECLHLTNTRSLIRQHLEGGRPRPATSGPARRASKFHQFNREIGSKNTSLGYHGHIAITVFIKSSDVDNGAFYMPPVVQQEVNVGKSLVLGRASNKGAVGFAFRYYDTSFAFVACHLSSDPKGKSKVRRRNRDSQDILKELHLNLEDVGFEFPHVHHHSFVLGDLNYRLTQRDATANTILELVSKVRQCETARPAPIKRNRSLRRGLLGKRWSPMGSRGLSSSFGLGSSLGTGSDRDSNELDVSMLERSVKSTSSMFASSNGSSNSVRYSADNELVDDDQFVWDDILAHDELRTGMQDGQIFYGFREAKIAFPPTFRRVRGKALNLDAGNWPMEELSECYTTAVEGHGMRVPSYTDRILFFSQPDMRHRLRCAVYASCEEINCSDHKPVLAVFQALVNRDFLPIETELANKKLQRMQDVSGVLECQLRIELSSISWQPETEADFPLTSFGNSIDLDQRFSSFDRHGHQVMVTIVFPLPSEDIFSAQRKLLELADSMSGGVYLENTERLLCKTNVAHVKWSDFVRDGITHTTFARPTGNMHVAIKVHAGTQGPCFGQGVICIPQASNNDSDDASDGIQKLNNFVVELAEGGRHTGTMSGSVSLQLMQRANGA
;
A
#
# COMPACT_ATOMS: atom_id res chain seq x y z
N MET A 1 -59.40 -45.25 -7.14
CA MET A 1 -58.35 -44.70 -6.26
C MET A 1 -57.08 -44.57 -7.09
N GLN A 2 -56.59 -43.35 -7.31
CA GLN A 2 -55.29 -43.11 -7.95
C GLN A 2 -54.75 -41.75 -7.47
N VAL A 3 -53.44 -41.63 -7.31
CA VAL A 3 -52.81 -40.59 -6.47
C VAL A 3 -52.11 -39.53 -7.31
N THR A 4 -52.46 -38.26 -7.09
CA THR A 4 -51.73 -37.11 -7.63
C THR A 4 -50.50 -36.83 -6.79
N VAL A 5 -49.30 -36.93 -7.37
CA VAL A 5 -48.04 -36.58 -6.69
C VAL A 5 -47.67 -35.14 -7.02
N CYS A 6 -47.67 -34.25 -6.01
CA CYS A 6 -47.34 -32.84 -6.20
C CYS A 6 -45.82 -32.65 -6.38
N THR A 7 -45.42 -32.07 -7.52
CA THR A 7 -44.00 -31.92 -7.91
C THR A 7 -43.31 -30.69 -7.32
N GLN A 8 -44.04 -29.78 -6.65
CA GLN A 8 -43.48 -28.53 -6.12
C GLN A 8 -42.36 -28.73 -5.09
N GLY A 9 -42.36 -29.84 -4.33
CA GLY A 9 -41.30 -30.13 -3.35
C GLY A 9 -39.92 -30.37 -3.97
N LEU A 10 -39.85 -30.97 -5.16
CA LEU A 10 -38.58 -31.37 -5.78
C LEU A 10 -37.83 -30.16 -6.38
N ALA A 11 -38.56 -29.19 -6.94
CA ALA A 11 -37.97 -27.98 -7.51
C ALA A 11 -37.26 -27.13 -6.43
N THR A 12 -37.92 -26.91 -5.29
CA THR A 12 -37.36 -26.14 -4.17
C THR A 12 -36.12 -26.80 -3.59
N ALA A 13 -36.10 -28.13 -3.47
CA ALA A 13 -34.93 -28.88 -3.01
C ALA A 13 -33.71 -28.74 -3.96
N ILE A 14 -33.93 -28.63 -5.27
CA ILE A 14 -32.84 -28.44 -6.25
C ILE A 14 -32.32 -26.99 -6.25
N ILE A 15 -33.20 -26.00 -6.04
CA ILE A 15 -32.83 -24.57 -6.02
C ILE A 15 -32.09 -24.19 -4.73
N TYR A 16 -32.52 -24.70 -3.56
CA TYR A 16 -31.93 -24.34 -2.27
C TYR A 16 -30.97 -25.39 -1.67
N GLY A 17 -30.99 -26.64 -2.14
CA GLY A 17 -30.25 -27.78 -1.55
C GLY A 17 -28.76 -27.92 -1.89
N GLY A 18 -28.11 -26.88 -2.42
CA GLY A 18 -26.63 -26.80 -2.52
C GLY A 18 -25.91 -27.82 -3.43
N LEU A 19 -26.63 -28.65 -4.19
CA LEU A 19 -26.02 -29.74 -4.98
C LEU A 19 -25.24 -29.22 -6.21
N LEU A 20 -25.73 -28.16 -6.87
CA LEU A 20 -25.04 -27.49 -7.98
C LEU A 20 -23.70 -26.89 -7.54
N THR A 21 -23.57 -26.44 -6.29
CA THR A 21 -22.34 -25.86 -5.73
C THR A 21 -21.20 -26.89 -5.64
N LYS A 22 -21.51 -28.19 -5.52
CA LYS A 22 -20.50 -29.26 -5.61
C LYS A 22 -20.05 -29.55 -7.04
N LEU A 23 -20.93 -29.43 -8.04
CA LEU A 23 -20.56 -29.59 -9.46
C LEU A 23 -19.79 -28.38 -10.00
N TYR A 24 -20.12 -27.15 -9.57
CA TYR A 24 -19.37 -25.95 -9.96
C TYR A 24 -17.91 -25.97 -9.46
N ARG A 25 -17.63 -26.67 -8.35
CA ARG A 25 -16.26 -26.95 -7.87
C ARG A 25 -15.46 -27.93 -8.73
N ILE A 26 -16.08 -28.66 -9.67
CA ILE A 26 -15.39 -29.65 -10.53
C ILE A 26 -15.20 -29.14 -11.98
N VAL A 27 -15.98 -28.14 -12.43
CA VAL A 27 -15.83 -27.52 -13.77
C VAL A 27 -15.03 -26.20 -13.73
N SER A 28 -14.61 -25.74 -12.54
CA SER A 28 -13.80 -24.53 -12.36
C SER A 28 -12.31 -24.69 -12.75
N CYS A 29 -12.00 -25.15 -13.96
CA CYS A 29 -10.67 -24.95 -14.57
C CYS A 29 -10.60 -25.23 -16.09
N LYS A 30 -10.68 -24.17 -16.92
CA LYS A 30 -9.89 -23.94 -18.17
C LYS A 30 -10.37 -22.74 -19.01
N THR A 31 -10.37 -21.54 -18.45
CA THR A 31 -10.15 -20.34 -19.27
C THR A 31 -8.68 -20.31 -19.68
N SER A 32 -8.38 -20.69 -20.92
CA SER A 32 -7.03 -20.70 -21.48
C SER A 32 -6.51 -19.28 -21.76
N ILE A 33 -6.16 -18.56 -20.70
CA ILE A 33 -5.40 -17.31 -20.76
C ILE A 33 -3.99 -17.63 -20.27
N SER A 34 -2.98 -17.41 -21.10
CA SER A 34 -1.59 -17.43 -20.63
C SER A 34 -1.27 -16.07 -20.02
N PRO A 35 -0.99 -15.96 -18.71
CA PRO A 35 -0.44 -14.74 -18.16
C PRO A 35 1.01 -14.62 -18.66
N THR A 36 1.28 -13.66 -19.54
CA THR A 36 2.61 -13.39 -20.10
C THR A 36 3.59 -12.84 -19.06
N HIS A 37 3.09 -12.39 -17.91
CA HIS A 37 3.88 -11.92 -16.79
C HIS A 37 3.63 -12.85 -15.59
N LYS A 38 4.73 -13.28 -14.97
CA LYS A 38 4.74 -13.73 -13.58
C LYS A 38 5.72 -12.85 -12.83
N PHE A 39 5.59 -12.86 -11.51
CA PHE A 39 6.03 -11.76 -10.67
C PHE A 39 6.80 -12.29 -9.46
N VAL A 40 7.49 -11.40 -8.74
CA VAL A 40 8.04 -11.73 -7.42
C VAL A 40 6.89 -12.02 -6.47
N THR A 41 6.62 -13.31 -6.24
CA THR A 41 5.56 -13.74 -5.34
C THR A 41 6.05 -13.63 -3.90
N SER A 42 5.51 -12.66 -3.17
CA SER A 42 5.50 -12.72 -1.70
C SER A 42 4.79 -14.01 -1.23
N PRO A 43 5.15 -14.58 -0.07
CA PRO A 43 4.40 -15.67 0.54
C PRO A 43 2.91 -15.34 0.58
N SER A 44 2.06 -16.36 0.46
CA SER A 44 0.61 -16.19 0.63
C SER A 44 0.32 -15.47 1.95
N PHE A 45 -0.81 -14.76 2.02
CA PHE A 45 -1.40 -14.43 3.34
C PHE A 45 -1.37 -15.70 4.19
N PRO A 46 -0.99 -15.65 5.48
CA PRO A 46 -0.72 -16.84 6.28
C PRO A 46 -1.93 -17.79 6.27
N THR A 47 -1.83 -18.82 5.44
CA THR A 47 -2.91 -19.78 5.20
C THR A 47 -2.75 -20.95 6.13
N MET A 48 -3.56 -20.96 7.19
CA MET A 48 -4.10 -22.18 7.76
C MET A 48 -3.07 -23.10 8.46
N ASP A 49 -2.17 -22.53 9.27
CA ASP A 49 -1.51 -23.29 10.34
C ASP A 49 -1.57 -22.51 11.67
N THR A 50 -1.93 -23.25 12.71
CA THR A 50 -2.07 -22.87 14.14
C THR A 50 -2.92 -21.64 14.53
N GLY A 51 -3.94 -21.88 15.36
CA GLY A 51 -4.44 -20.93 16.36
C GLY A 51 -5.38 -19.79 15.95
N THR A 52 -5.61 -19.50 14.66
CA THR A 52 -6.51 -18.40 14.25
C THR A 52 -7.99 -18.78 14.30
N ASP A 53 -8.82 -17.92 14.92
CA ASP A 53 -10.27 -18.14 15.03
C ASP A 53 -10.95 -18.27 13.66
N HIS A 54 -11.64 -19.39 13.47
CA HIS A 54 -12.38 -19.73 12.25
C HIS A 54 -13.56 -18.78 11.97
N SER A 55 -14.00 -17.96 12.93
CA SER A 55 -15.03 -16.93 12.72
C SER A 55 -14.57 -15.89 11.67
N LEU A 56 -13.42 -15.25 11.88
CA LEU A 56 -12.84 -14.21 11.02
C LEU A 56 -12.59 -14.72 9.59
N VAL A 57 -12.17 -15.98 9.46
CA VAL A 57 -11.89 -16.66 8.18
C VAL A 57 -13.12 -16.72 7.27
N LYS A 58 -14.34 -16.64 7.83
CA LYS A 58 -15.60 -16.74 7.07
C LYS A 58 -15.89 -15.50 6.21
N HIS A 59 -15.37 -14.33 6.58
CA HIS A 59 -15.70 -13.04 5.97
C HIS A 59 -14.75 -12.65 4.81
N TYR A 60 -13.45 -12.95 4.94
CA TYR A 60 -12.41 -12.52 3.98
C TYR A 60 -12.18 -13.48 2.80
N ARG A 61 -13.21 -14.22 2.37
CA ARG A 61 -13.14 -15.37 1.42
C ARG A 61 -12.47 -15.11 0.06
N LYS A 62 -12.36 -13.86 -0.39
CA LYS A 62 -11.61 -13.50 -1.61
C LYS A 62 -11.09 -12.06 -1.48
N PRO A 63 -9.75 -11.83 -1.52
CA PRO A 63 -9.20 -10.49 -1.55
C PRO A 63 -9.68 -9.71 -2.77
N ALA A 64 -9.82 -8.40 -2.59
CA ALA A 64 -9.93 -7.44 -3.68
C ALA A 64 -8.56 -7.31 -4.37
N ASN A 65 -8.53 -7.40 -5.69
CA ASN A 65 -7.31 -7.26 -6.48
C ASN A 65 -7.29 -5.86 -7.08
N ILE A 66 -6.38 -5.02 -6.59
CA ILE A 66 -6.22 -3.62 -6.99
C ILE A 66 -4.96 -3.53 -7.85
N PHE A 67 -5.13 -3.28 -9.14
CA PHE A 67 -4.02 -2.93 -10.02
C PHE A 67 -3.67 -1.46 -9.83
N VAL A 68 -2.40 -1.15 -9.57
CA VAL A 68 -1.89 0.21 -9.40
C VAL A 68 -0.73 0.39 -10.38
N SER A 69 -0.69 1.48 -11.14
CA SER A 69 0.45 1.77 -12.01
C SER A 69 0.70 3.27 -12.15
N THR A 70 1.97 3.65 -12.26
CA THR A 70 2.41 5.00 -12.63
C THR A 70 3.22 4.96 -13.92
N PHE A 71 3.13 6.02 -14.73
CA PHE A 71 3.92 6.15 -15.95
C PHE A 71 4.13 7.61 -16.33
N ASN A 72 5.38 8.08 -16.26
CA ASN A 72 5.76 9.31 -16.95
C ASN A 72 5.80 9.06 -18.46
N MET A 73 4.85 9.64 -19.17
CA MET A 73 4.67 9.44 -20.60
C MET A 73 5.71 10.17 -21.45
N GLY A 74 6.45 11.14 -20.90
CA GLY A 74 7.43 11.94 -21.65
C GLY A 74 6.84 12.56 -22.92
N GLU A 75 5.62 13.12 -22.83
CA GLU A 75 4.81 13.64 -23.94
C GLU A 75 4.36 12.61 -25.00
N ALA A 76 4.68 11.32 -24.85
CA ALA A 76 4.41 10.29 -25.85
C ALA A 76 2.91 9.92 -25.98
N ARG A 77 2.60 9.15 -27.02
CA ARG A 77 1.26 8.55 -27.26
C ARG A 77 1.31 7.04 -27.08
N LEU A 78 0.27 6.50 -26.44
CA LEU A 78 0.03 5.06 -26.34
C LEU A 78 -0.83 4.55 -27.50
N THR A 79 -0.58 3.31 -27.90
CA THR A 79 -1.36 2.54 -28.88
C THR A 79 -2.17 1.44 -28.18
N PRO A 80 -3.24 0.90 -28.78
CA PRO A 80 -4.01 -0.19 -28.18
C PRO A 80 -3.15 -1.42 -27.83
N ALA A 81 -2.27 -1.84 -28.75
CA ALA A 81 -1.39 -3.01 -28.57
C ALA A 81 -0.30 -2.84 -27.49
N GLN A 82 -0.13 -1.63 -26.95
CA GLN A 82 0.69 -1.38 -25.76
C GLN A 82 -0.11 -1.58 -24.46
N LEU A 83 -1.42 -1.30 -24.46
CA LEU A 83 -2.29 -1.53 -23.29
C LEU A 83 -2.44 -3.02 -22.98
N ASP A 84 -2.46 -3.87 -24.02
CA ASP A 84 -2.44 -5.34 -23.89
C ASP A 84 -1.23 -5.87 -23.09
N LYS A 85 -0.10 -5.16 -23.12
CA LYS A 85 1.12 -5.52 -22.37
C LYS A 85 1.15 -4.86 -20.99
N TRP A 86 0.77 -3.58 -20.91
CA TRP A 86 0.92 -2.77 -19.70
C TRP A 86 -0.20 -3.00 -18.66
N ILE A 87 -1.46 -3.16 -19.10
CA ILE A 87 -2.63 -3.17 -18.21
C ILE A 87 -3.33 -4.55 -18.26
N PRO A 88 -2.95 -5.50 -17.38
CA PRO A 88 -3.56 -6.83 -17.32
C PRO A 88 -5.04 -6.80 -16.90
N LEU A 89 -5.88 -7.50 -17.68
CA LEU A 89 -7.32 -7.60 -17.46
C LEU A 89 -7.68 -8.55 -16.29
N GLY A 90 -8.77 -8.25 -15.58
CA GLY A 90 -9.38 -9.13 -14.56
C GLY A 90 -9.41 -8.60 -13.13
N HIS A 91 -8.75 -7.48 -12.84
CA HIS A 91 -8.71 -6.88 -11.51
C HIS A 91 -10.07 -6.32 -11.07
N ASP A 92 -10.24 -6.08 -9.78
CA ASP A 92 -11.47 -5.54 -9.18
C ASP A 92 -11.47 -4.00 -9.24
N ILE A 93 -10.32 -3.38 -8.98
CA ILE A 93 -10.08 -1.93 -9.10
C ILE A 93 -8.78 -1.71 -9.91
N TYR A 94 -8.75 -0.64 -10.71
CA TYR A 94 -7.56 -0.13 -11.40
C TYR A 94 -7.29 1.31 -10.99
N VAL A 95 -6.05 1.63 -10.63
CA VAL A 95 -5.59 2.99 -10.31
C VAL A 95 -4.42 3.32 -11.22
N ILE A 96 -4.61 4.24 -12.16
CA ILE A 96 -3.61 4.64 -13.15
C ILE A 96 -3.18 6.09 -12.89
N GLY A 97 -1.95 6.27 -12.42
CA GLY A 97 -1.23 7.53 -12.39
C GLY A 97 -0.49 7.79 -13.70
N LEU A 98 -0.49 9.04 -14.17
CA LEU A 98 0.19 9.48 -15.38
C LEU A 98 0.92 10.80 -15.12
N GLN A 99 2.10 10.94 -15.70
CA GLN A 99 2.87 12.19 -15.73
C GLN A 99 3.21 12.57 -17.18
N GLU A 100 3.41 13.87 -17.42
CA GLU A 100 3.71 14.45 -18.75
C GLU A 100 2.77 13.99 -19.88
N CYS A 101 1.49 13.86 -19.53
CA CYS A 101 0.47 13.34 -20.42
C CYS A 101 -0.22 14.46 -21.22
N LEU A 102 0.29 14.78 -22.41
CA LEU A 102 -0.34 15.75 -23.32
C LEU A 102 -1.75 15.32 -23.78
N HIS A 103 -1.96 14.02 -23.99
CA HIS A 103 -3.16 13.48 -24.65
C HIS A 103 -4.13 12.76 -23.69
N LEU A 104 -4.18 13.20 -22.42
CA LEU A 104 -4.90 12.56 -21.31
C LEU A 104 -6.32 12.05 -21.64
N THR A 105 -7.15 12.86 -22.31
CA THR A 105 -8.52 12.47 -22.70
C THR A 105 -8.55 11.25 -23.62
N ASN A 106 -7.62 11.19 -24.59
CA ASN A 106 -7.48 10.06 -25.50
C ASN A 106 -6.89 8.84 -24.77
N THR A 107 -5.85 9.04 -23.95
CA THR A 107 -5.25 7.96 -23.13
C THR A 107 -6.28 7.29 -22.23
N ARG A 108 -7.10 8.07 -21.50
CA ARG A 108 -8.20 7.56 -20.68
C ARG A 108 -9.26 6.81 -21.51
N SER A 109 -9.58 7.30 -22.72
CA SER A 109 -10.53 6.62 -23.62
C SER A 109 -10.02 5.25 -24.08
N LEU A 110 -8.74 5.18 -24.48
CA LEU A 110 -8.09 3.92 -24.87
C LEU A 110 -8.03 2.92 -23.70
N ILE A 111 -7.69 3.38 -22.48
CA ILE A 111 -7.68 2.53 -21.28
C ILE A 111 -9.09 2.02 -20.96
N ARG A 112 -10.13 2.85 -21.04
CA ARG A 112 -11.52 2.39 -20.85
C ARG A 112 -11.89 1.31 -21.88
N GLN A 113 -11.61 1.56 -23.17
CA GLN A 113 -11.90 0.62 -24.25
C GLN A 113 -11.17 -0.74 -24.07
N HIS A 114 -9.94 -0.70 -23.58
CA HIS A 114 -9.16 -1.88 -23.22
C HIS A 114 -9.83 -2.68 -22.10
N LEU A 115 -10.12 -2.04 -20.95
CA LEU A 115 -10.76 -2.66 -19.79
C LEU A 115 -12.17 -3.22 -20.11
N GLU A 116 -12.89 -2.60 -21.04
CA GLU A 116 -14.20 -3.10 -21.49
C GLU A 116 -14.11 -4.38 -22.36
N GLY A 117 -12.92 -4.74 -22.86
CA GLY A 117 -12.65 -5.86 -23.75
C GLY A 117 -12.92 -5.52 -25.22
N GLY A 118 -12.36 -4.41 -25.69
CA GLY A 118 -12.79 -3.74 -26.92
C GLY A 118 -12.44 -4.44 -28.24
N ARG A 119 -13.45 -4.54 -29.11
CA ARG A 119 -13.30 -4.14 -30.52
C ARG A 119 -14.25 -2.97 -30.77
N PRO A 120 -13.89 -1.95 -31.58
CA PRO A 120 -14.81 -0.89 -31.93
C PRO A 120 -16.03 -1.45 -32.71
N ARG A 121 -17.22 -0.90 -32.48
CA ARG A 121 -18.39 -1.19 -33.32
C ARG A 121 -18.15 -0.60 -34.72
N PRO A 122 -18.43 -1.33 -35.81
CA PRO A 122 -18.56 -0.71 -37.13
C PRO A 122 -19.75 0.26 -37.11
N ALA A 123 -19.62 1.41 -37.79
CA ALA A 123 -20.57 2.52 -37.72
C ALA A 123 -22.01 2.16 -38.14
N THR A 124 -22.20 1.07 -38.87
CA THR A 124 -23.50 0.53 -39.30
C THR A 124 -24.34 -0.09 -38.17
N SER A 125 -23.78 -0.24 -36.96
CA SER A 125 -24.42 -0.99 -35.88
C SER A 125 -25.04 -0.06 -34.81
N GLY A 126 -26.38 0.10 -34.88
CA GLY A 126 -27.19 1.10 -34.17
C GLY A 126 -27.13 1.15 -32.62
N PRO A 127 -27.92 2.02 -31.96
CA PRO A 127 -27.65 2.56 -30.61
C PRO A 127 -27.95 1.61 -29.42
N ALA A 128 -27.53 0.36 -29.51
CA ALA A 128 -27.49 -0.56 -28.37
C ALA A 128 -26.35 -0.17 -27.40
N ARG A 129 -26.59 0.86 -26.58
CA ARG A 129 -25.67 1.34 -25.53
C ARG A 129 -25.53 0.30 -24.41
N ARG A 130 -24.66 -0.69 -24.62
CA ARG A 130 -24.26 -1.63 -23.56
C ARG A 130 -23.76 -0.83 -22.35
N ALA A 131 -24.22 -1.19 -21.14
CA ALA A 131 -23.71 -0.60 -19.92
C ALA A 131 -22.17 -0.77 -19.84
N SER A 132 -21.47 0.25 -19.34
CA SER A 132 -20.03 0.13 -19.12
C SER A 132 -19.76 -0.92 -18.04
N LYS A 133 -18.66 -1.65 -18.19
CA LYS A 133 -18.18 -2.57 -17.16
C LYS A 133 -17.54 -1.86 -15.97
N PHE A 134 -17.13 -0.60 -16.14
CA PHE A 134 -16.39 0.16 -15.13
C PHE A 134 -16.90 1.60 -15.00
N HIS A 135 -17.20 2.02 -13.78
CA HIS A 135 -17.21 3.44 -13.44
C HIS A 135 -15.78 3.99 -13.48
N GLN A 136 -15.62 5.25 -13.89
CA GLN A 136 -14.31 5.91 -14.02
C GLN A 136 -14.34 7.27 -13.30
N PHE A 137 -13.40 7.47 -12.39
CA PHE A 137 -13.18 8.73 -11.66
C PHE A 137 -11.86 9.36 -12.09
N ASN A 138 -11.84 10.69 -12.27
CA ASN A 138 -10.73 11.46 -12.82
C ASN A 138 -10.29 12.62 -11.90
N ARG A 139 -8.97 12.81 -11.72
CA ARG A 139 -8.36 14.08 -11.28
C ARG A 139 -7.09 14.36 -12.11
N GLU A 140 -6.79 15.63 -12.32
CA GLU A 140 -5.63 16.08 -13.10
C GLU A 140 -5.25 17.53 -12.76
N ILE A 141 -3.95 17.83 -12.84
CA ILE A 141 -3.38 19.18 -12.84
C ILE A 141 -2.42 19.38 -14.02
N GLY A 142 -1.99 20.61 -14.25
CA GLY A 142 -1.13 20.98 -15.36
C GLY A 142 -1.92 21.29 -16.65
N SER A 143 -1.21 21.51 -17.74
CA SER A 143 -1.76 22.05 -18.99
C SER A 143 -1.04 21.49 -20.21
N LYS A 144 -1.61 21.66 -21.39
CA LYS A 144 -1.02 21.28 -22.69
C LYS A 144 -0.24 22.42 -23.35
N ASN A 145 -0.17 23.58 -22.70
CA ASN A 145 0.52 24.75 -23.25
C ASN A 145 2.04 24.66 -23.00
N THR A 146 2.73 23.96 -23.90
CA THR A 146 4.20 23.81 -23.89
C THR A 146 4.94 25.14 -24.02
N SER A 147 4.35 26.14 -24.69
CA SER A 147 4.91 27.51 -24.78
C SER A 147 4.96 28.24 -23.43
N LEU A 148 4.19 27.78 -22.41
CA LEU A 148 4.26 28.24 -21.02
C LEU A 148 5.04 27.26 -20.10
N GLY A 149 5.76 26.29 -20.66
CA GLY A 149 6.58 25.34 -19.91
C GLY A 149 5.80 24.16 -19.28
N TYR A 150 4.57 23.90 -19.71
CA TYR A 150 3.82 22.71 -19.29
C TYR A 150 4.05 21.54 -20.25
N HIS A 151 4.42 20.38 -19.69
CA HIS A 151 4.67 19.14 -20.44
C HIS A 151 3.45 18.21 -20.49
N GLY A 152 2.23 18.76 -20.47
CA GLY A 152 1.00 18.00 -20.28
C GLY A 152 0.58 17.90 -18.81
N HIS A 153 -0.23 16.89 -18.51
CA HIS A 153 -0.88 16.73 -17.21
C HIS A 153 -0.15 15.75 -16.27
N ILE A 154 -0.26 16.02 -14.97
CA ILE A 154 -0.17 15.00 -13.91
C ILE A 154 -1.62 14.56 -13.65
N ALA A 155 -1.91 13.26 -13.68
CA ALA A 155 -3.28 12.77 -13.57
C ALA A 155 -3.38 11.45 -12.81
N ILE A 156 -4.50 11.25 -12.14
CA ILE A 156 -4.93 9.96 -11.58
C ILE A 156 -6.29 9.57 -12.15
N THR A 157 -6.46 8.28 -12.42
CA THR A 157 -7.70 7.71 -12.94
C THR A 157 -8.01 6.41 -12.19
N VAL A 158 -9.16 6.34 -11.54
CA VAL A 158 -9.65 5.11 -10.89
C VAL A 158 -10.74 4.50 -11.77
N PHE A 159 -10.60 3.22 -12.11
CA PHE A 159 -11.67 2.42 -12.71
C PHE A 159 -12.09 1.33 -11.71
N ILE A 160 -13.39 1.23 -11.42
CA ILE A 160 -13.96 0.16 -10.59
C ILE A 160 -15.16 -0.46 -11.29
N LYS A 161 -15.34 -1.78 -11.11
CA LYS A 161 -16.45 -2.54 -11.70
C LYS A 161 -17.79 -1.89 -11.38
N SER A 162 -18.63 -1.72 -12.40
CA SER A 162 -19.96 -1.10 -12.21
C SER A 162 -20.77 -1.87 -11.17
N SER A 163 -20.75 -3.22 -11.22
CA SER A 163 -21.42 -4.09 -10.23
C SER A 163 -21.13 -3.74 -8.78
N ASP A 164 -19.93 -3.24 -8.48
CA ASP A 164 -19.50 -3.03 -7.10
C ASP A 164 -19.92 -1.63 -6.61
N VAL A 165 -20.19 -0.70 -7.54
CA VAL A 165 -20.87 0.58 -7.30
C VAL A 165 -22.39 0.39 -7.26
N ASP A 166 -22.93 -0.38 -8.20
CA ASP A 166 -24.38 -0.62 -8.38
C ASP A 166 -24.99 -1.39 -7.19
N ASN A 167 -24.23 -2.31 -6.58
CA ASN A 167 -24.58 -2.97 -5.32
C ASN A 167 -24.14 -2.18 -4.05
N GLY A 168 -23.68 -0.94 -4.22
CA GLY A 168 -23.33 -0.03 -3.14
C GLY A 168 -22.06 -0.32 -2.36
N ALA A 169 -21.29 -1.35 -2.72
CA ALA A 169 -20.06 -1.78 -2.05
C ALA A 169 -18.88 -0.81 -2.21
N PHE A 170 -19.01 0.23 -3.03
CA PHE A 170 -18.03 1.29 -3.21
C PHE A 170 -18.66 2.67 -3.01
N TYR A 171 -17.97 3.53 -2.28
CA TYR A 171 -18.34 4.93 -2.09
C TYR A 171 -17.16 5.84 -2.39
N MET A 172 -17.40 6.83 -3.25
CA MET A 172 -16.48 7.91 -3.59
C MET A 172 -17.05 9.21 -3.00
N PRO A 173 -16.38 9.84 -2.01
CA PRO A 173 -16.76 11.15 -1.51
C PRO A 173 -16.83 12.20 -2.65
N PRO A 174 -17.69 13.23 -2.51
CA PRO A 174 -17.71 14.35 -3.46
C PRO A 174 -16.39 15.16 -3.42
N VAL A 175 -16.24 16.07 -4.38
CA VAL A 175 -14.96 16.73 -4.68
C VAL A 175 -14.52 17.69 -3.57
N VAL A 176 -13.24 17.65 -3.23
CA VAL A 176 -12.57 18.50 -2.22
C VAL A 176 -11.24 19.04 -2.82
N GLN A 177 -10.36 19.66 -2.02
CA GLN A 177 -9.03 20.15 -2.44
C GLN A 177 -8.04 18.99 -2.69
N GLN A 178 -8.33 18.23 -3.75
CA GLN A 178 -7.67 16.98 -4.13
C GLN A 178 -6.48 17.22 -5.09
N GLU A 179 -5.88 18.41 -5.03
CA GLU A 179 -4.69 18.80 -5.79
C GLU A 179 -3.73 19.69 -4.98
N VAL A 180 -2.42 19.57 -5.24
CA VAL A 180 -1.34 20.40 -4.66
C VAL A 180 -0.32 20.75 -5.74
N ASN A 181 0.08 22.01 -5.82
CA ASN A 181 0.99 22.54 -6.85
C ASN A 181 2.34 22.98 -6.25
N VAL A 182 3.33 22.07 -6.23
CA VAL A 182 4.68 22.27 -5.64
C VAL A 182 5.70 22.87 -6.62
N GLY A 183 5.25 23.56 -7.66
CA GLY A 183 6.12 24.13 -8.71
C GLY A 183 6.91 25.36 -8.29
N LYS A 184 7.53 26.00 -9.29
CA LYS A 184 8.09 27.35 -9.12
C LYS A 184 6.95 28.35 -9.04
N SER A 185 7.02 29.26 -8.06
CA SER A 185 6.19 30.46 -8.07
C SER A 185 6.74 31.45 -9.09
N LEU A 186 5.87 32.01 -9.91
CA LEU A 186 6.11 33.22 -10.70
C LEU A 186 5.37 34.40 -10.05
N VAL A 187 5.68 35.61 -10.49
CA VAL A 187 5.12 36.87 -9.95
C VAL A 187 3.58 36.94 -10.06
N LEU A 188 2.98 36.16 -10.97
CA LEU A 188 1.51 36.02 -11.12
C LEU A 188 1.04 34.54 -10.96
N GLY A 189 1.66 33.77 -10.07
CA GLY A 189 1.20 32.42 -9.67
C GLY A 189 2.15 31.28 -10.03
N ARG A 190 1.83 30.05 -9.60
CA ARG A 190 2.69 28.86 -9.81
C ARG A 190 2.45 28.21 -11.18
N ALA A 191 3.29 28.52 -12.16
CA ALA A 191 3.34 27.75 -13.41
C ALA A 191 4.03 26.40 -13.15
N SER A 192 3.23 25.34 -13.00
CA SER A 192 3.72 24.06 -12.49
C SER A 192 3.44 22.85 -13.38
N ASN A 193 4.51 22.14 -13.74
CA ASN A 193 4.48 20.76 -14.21
C ASN A 193 4.86 19.76 -13.09
N LYS A 194 4.64 20.15 -11.82
CA LYS A 194 5.02 19.43 -10.59
C LYS A 194 3.96 19.58 -9.50
N GLY A 195 3.69 18.51 -8.76
CA GLY A 195 2.58 18.50 -7.80
C GLY A 195 1.99 17.12 -7.60
N ALA A 196 0.81 17.08 -6.99
CA ALA A 196 0.05 15.87 -6.72
C ALA A 196 -1.44 16.06 -6.98
N VAL A 197 -2.11 14.96 -7.34
CA VAL A 197 -3.57 14.82 -7.38
C VAL A 197 -3.97 13.50 -6.74
N GLY A 198 -5.09 13.44 -6.05
CA GLY A 198 -5.48 12.23 -5.32
C GLY A 198 -6.97 11.97 -5.17
N PHE A 199 -7.28 10.82 -4.57
CA PHE A 199 -8.60 10.37 -4.18
C PHE A 199 -8.54 9.70 -2.81
N ALA A 200 -9.57 9.89 -2.00
CA ALA A 200 -10.00 8.92 -1.01
C ALA A 200 -11.24 8.17 -1.53
N PHE A 201 -11.41 6.91 -1.15
CA PHE A 201 -12.66 6.16 -1.34
C PHE A 201 -12.83 5.06 -0.29
N ARG A 202 -14.05 4.56 -0.14
CA ARG A 202 -14.36 3.36 0.66
C ARG A 202 -14.74 2.20 -0.25
N TYR A 203 -14.29 1.01 0.11
CA TYR A 203 -14.65 -0.24 -0.56
C TYR A 203 -14.91 -1.31 0.49
N TYR A 204 -16.19 -1.66 0.65
CA TYR A 204 -16.74 -2.33 1.83
C TYR A 204 -16.38 -1.57 3.13
N ASP A 205 -15.86 -2.27 4.14
CA ASP A 205 -15.43 -1.70 5.41
C ASP A 205 -14.16 -0.82 5.32
N THR A 206 -13.34 -1.02 4.29
CA THR A 206 -11.98 -0.49 4.22
C THR A 206 -11.90 0.82 3.43
N SER A 207 -11.14 1.79 3.94
CA SER A 207 -10.86 3.06 3.24
C SER A 207 -9.46 3.08 2.60
N PHE A 208 -9.38 3.66 1.42
CA PHE A 208 -8.17 3.73 0.60
C PHE A 208 -7.94 5.15 0.11
N ALA A 209 -6.71 5.66 0.26
CA ALA A 209 -6.27 6.90 -0.36
C ALA A 209 -5.20 6.65 -1.41
N PHE A 210 -5.32 7.25 -2.60
CA PHE A 210 -4.33 7.15 -3.69
C PHE A 210 -3.94 8.53 -4.18
N VAL A 211 -2.65 8.80 -4.23
CA VAL A 211 -2.06 10.07 -4.69
C VAL A 211 -1.11 9.81 -5.84
N ALA A 212 -1.35 10.42 -7.00
CA ALA A 212 -0.41 10.46 -8.11
C ALA A 212 0.35 11.79 -8.13
N CYS A 213 1.67 11.75 -8.15
CA CYS A 213 2.50 12.96 -8.12
C CYS A 213 3.63 12.98 -9.16
N HIS A 214 4.28 14.14 -9.25
CA HIS A 214 5.49 14.39 -10.02
C HIS A 214 6.36 15.40 -9.24
N LEU A 215 7.47 14.94 -8.65
CA LEU A 215 8.36 15.76 -7.78
C LEU A 215 9.52 16.39 -8.58
N SER A 216 10.24 17.34 -7.97
CA SER A 216 11.29 18.12 -8.64
C SER A 216 12.40 17.26 -9.25
N SER A 217 12.55 17.36 -10.57
CA SER A 217 13.64 16.79 -11.36
C SER A 217 14.96 17.54 -11.17
N ASP A 218 16.06 16.98 -11.72
CA ASP A 218 17.39 17.59 -11.67
C ASP A 218 17.68 18.45 -12.93
N PRO A 219 17.47 19.78 -12.88
CA PRO A 219 17.80 20.66 -13.99
C PRO A 219 19.33 20.76 -14.14
N LYS A 220 19.80 20.61 -15.39
CA LYS A 220 21.22 20.73 -15.76
C LYS A 220 22.18 19.87 -14.91
N GLY A 221 21.71 18.69 -14.45
CA GLY A 221 22.53 17.70 -13.74
C GLY A 221 22.86 18.05 -12.28
N LYS A 222 22.19 19.04 -11.68
CA LYS A 222 22.36 19.37 -10.26
C LYS A 222 21.26 18.71 -9.43
N SER A 223 21.62 17.86 -8.47
CA SER A 223 20.62 17.16 -7.63
C SER A 223 19.68 18.14 -6.93
N LYS A 224 18.41 17.74 -6.87
CA LYS A 224 17.32 18.41 -6.18
C LYS A 224 16.69 17.55 -5.08
N VAL A 225 17.42 16.58 -4.52
CA VAL A 225 16.95 15.75 -3.40
C VAL A 225 16.31 16.57 -2.27
N ARG A 226 16.99 17.58 -1.70
CA ARG A 226 16.40 18.46 -0.66
C ARG A 226 15.09 19.14 -1.08
N ARG A 227 14.89 19.41 -2.39
CA ARG A 227 13.64 19.96 -2.92
C ARG A 227 12.59 18.88 -3.14
N ARG A 228 12.95 17.67 -3.58
CA ARG A 228 12.03 16.51 -3.60
C ARG A 228 11.49 16.19 -2.21
N ASN A 229 12.35 16.28 -1.19
CA ASN A 229 11.94 16.09 0.21
C ASN A 229 10.88 17.12 0.62
N ARG A 230 11.13 18.42 0.37
CA ARG A 230 10.14 19.48 0.63
C ARG A 230 8.87 19.30 -0.22
N ASP A 231 8.99 19.03 -1.52
CA ASP A 231 7.84 18.74 -2.38
C ASP A 231 6.96 17.61 -1.79
N SER A 232 7.57 16.55 -1.24
CA SER A 232 6.82 15.46 -0.58
C SER A 232 6.21 15.84 0.77
N GLN A 233 6.88 16.68 1.57
CA GLN A 233 6.37 17.22 2.84
C GLN A 233 5.18 18.16 2.57
N ASP A 234 5.31 19.07 1.60
CA ASP A 234 4.26 19.98 1.14
C ASP A 234 3.04 19.19 0.65
N ILE A 235 3.23 18.13 -0.14
CA ILE A 235 2.13 17.25 -0.61
C ILE A 235 1.42 16.54 0.55
N LEU A 236 2.15 16.04 1.55
CA LEU A 236 1.55 15.35 2.70
C LEU A 236 0.72 16.32 3.57
N LYS A 237 1.19 17.56 3.74
CA LYS A 237 0.55 18.61 4.56
C LYS A 237 -0.59 19.37 3.85
N GLU A 238 -0.51 19.59 2.54
CA GLU A 238 -1.48 20.41 1.79
C GLU A 238 -2.60 19.61 1.08
N LEU A 239 -2.46 18.28 0.90
CA LEU A 239 -3.40 17.49 0.07
C LEU A 239 -4.57 16.88 0.88
N HIS A 240 -5.74 17.51 0.76
CA HIS A 240 -6.93 17.14 1.53
C HIS A 240 -7.88 16.26 0.71
N LEU A 241 -7.96 14.97 1.07
CA LEU A 241 -8.68 13.96 0.28
C LEU A 241 -10.13 13.72 0.75
N ASN A 242 -10.45 14.04 2.00
CA ASN A 242 -11.78 13.91 2.62
C ASN A 242 -12.49 15.26 2.72
N LEU A 243 -13.83 15.24 2.88
CA LEU A 243 -14.63 16.45 3.10
C LEU A 243 -14.30 17.10 4.45
N GLU A 244 -14.19 16.28 5.50
CA GLU A 244 -13.64 16.73 6.77
C GLU A 244 -12.13 16.93 6.65
N ASP A 245 -11.74 18.15 6.29
CA ASP A 245 -10.48 18.69 6.79
C ASP A 245 -10.58 18.76 8.33
N VAL A 246 -9.88 17.84 8.98
CA VAL A 246 -9.63 17.78 10.43
C VAL A 246 -8.21 18.26 10.78
N GLY A 247 -7.45 18.75 9.80
CA GLY A 247 -6.06 19.14 9.94
C GLY A 247 -5.09 17.98 10.18
N PHE A 248 -5.36 16.81 9.60
CA PHE A 248 -4.48 15.62 9.63
C PHE A 248 -4.08 15.21 8.22
N GLU A 249 -2.82 14.80 8.06
CA GLU A 249 -2.28 14.28 6.80
C GLU A 249 -3.04 13.00 6.41
N PHE A 250 -3.33 12.82 5.11
CA PHE A 250 -4.16 11.70 4.62
C PHE A 250 -3.73 10.28 5.07
N PRO A 251 -2.44 9.95 5.36
CA PRO A 251 -2.07 8.65 5.94
C PRO A 251 -2.73 8.36 7.30
N HIS A 252 -3.04 9.39 8.10
CA HIS A 252 -3.56 9.24 9.47
C HIS A 252 -5.09 9.16 9.57
N VAL A 253 -5.81 9.34 8.45
CA VAL A 253 -7.29 9.29 8.39
C VAL A 253 -7.83 8.16 7.51
N HIS A 254 -6.95 7.28 7.00
CA HIS A 254 -7.29 6.14 6.14
C HIS A 254 -6.60 4.84 6.57
N HIS A 255 -7.26 3.70 6.31
CA HIS A 255 -6.72 2.38 6.64
C HIS A 255 -5.49 2.02 5.78
N HIS A 256 -5.53 2.37 4.48
CA HIS A 256 -4.44 2.19 3.53
C HIS A 256 -4.25 3.45 2.67
N SER A 257 -3.01 3.91 2.51
CA SER A 257 -2.68 5.13 1.77
C SER A 257 -1.51 4.91 0.82
N PHE A 258 -1.60 5.42 -0.41
CA PHE A 258 -0.65 5.13 -1.48
C PHE A 258 -0.14 6.42 -2.14
N VAL A 259 1.17 6.49 -2.36
CA VAL A 259 1.80 7.54 -3.17
C VAL A 259 2.49 6.86 -4.35
N LEU A 260 2.02 7.16 -5.55
CA LEU A 260 2.59 6.68 -6.81
C LEU A 260 3.03 7.86 -7.66
N GLY A 261 4.12 7.74 -8.40
CA GLY A 261 4.52 8.86 -9.25
C GLY A 261 5.90 8.77 -9.87
N ASP A 262 6.21 9.79 -10.66
CA ASP A 262 7.60 10.16 -10.93
C ASP A 262 8.12 10.98 -9.75
N LEU A 263 8.65 10.26 -8.75
CA LEU A 263 9.22 10.85 -7.54
C LEU A 263 10.59 11.49 -7.81
N ASN A 264 11.14 11.34 -9.03
CA ASN A 264 12.37 11.98 -9.51
C ASN A 264 13.66 11.75 -8.69
N TYR A 265 13.64 10.90 -7.65
CA TYR A 265 14.81 10.47 -6.89
C TYR A 265 15.79 9.66 -7.75
N ARG A 266 17.05 9.61 -7.31
CA ARG A 266 18.19 9.19 -8.15
C ARG A 266 19.04 8.12 -7.50
N LEU A 267 19.70 7.30 -8.33
CA LEU A 267 20.77 6.40 -7.91
C LEU A 267 22.12 7.13 -7.82
N THR A 268 22.16 8.26 -7.10
CA THR A 268 23.35 9.12 -6.95
C THR A 268 23.86 9.19 -5.51
N GLN A 269 23.27 8.46 -4.57
CA GLN A 269 23.82 8.33 -3.22
C GLN A 269 25.18 7.60 -3.28
N ARG A 270 26.11 7.93 -2.39
CA ARG A 270 27.51 7.46 -2.42
C ARG A 270 28.26 7.86 -3.71
N ASP A 271 27.92 9.01 -4.29
CA ASP A 271 28.53 9.61 -5.49
C ASP A 271 28.56 8.70 -6.73
N ALA A 272 27.59 7.80 -6.86
CA ALA A 272 27.54 6.82 -7.93
C ALA A 272 27.44 7.46 -9.33
N THR A 273 28.26 6.98 -10.26
CA THR A 273 28.28 7.44 -11.64
C THR A 273 27.34 6.62 -12.53
N ALA A 274 27.06 7.11 -13.73
CA ALA A 274 26.30 6.36 -14.73
C ALA A 274 26.96 5.01 -15.07
N ASN A 275 28.29 4.96 -15.17
CA ASN A 275 29.02 3.71 -15.41
C ASN A 275 28.89 2.77 -14.21
N THR A 276 29.08 3.28 -12.98
CA THR A 276 28.95 2.49 -11.74
C THR A 276 27.60 1.78 -11.65
N ILE A 277 26.50 2.47 -11.94
CA ILE A 277 25.16 1.88 -11.91
C ILE A 277 24.96 0.87 -13.06
N LEU A 278 25.47 1.13 -14.27
CA LEU A 278 25.38 0.16 -15.36
C LEU A 278 26.26 -1.08 -15.14
N GLU A 279 27.42 -0.94 -14.51
CA GLU A 279 28.30 -2.04 -14.09
C GLU A 279 27.70 -2.90 -12.97
N LEU A 280 26.80 -2.34 -12.16
CA LEU A 280 26.00 -3.13 -11.21
C LEU A 280 24.84 -3.83 -11.95
N VAL A 281 24.13 -3.13 -12.84
CA VAL A 281 23.03 -3.71 -13.64
C VAL A 281 23.52 -4.84 -14.56
N SER A 282 24.76 -4.80 -15.08
CA SER A 282 25.32 -5.88 -15.91
C SER A 282 25.66 -7.16 -15.14
N LYS A 283 25.78 -7.08 -13.81
CA LYS A 283 26.01 -8.23 -12.91
C LYS A 283 24.71 -8.93 -12.52
N VAL A 284 23.56 -8.28 -12.67
CA VAL A 284 22.24 -8.86 -12.39
C VAL A 284 22.01 -10.09 -13.26
N ARG A 285 21.63 -11.19 -12.62
CA ARG A 285 21.33 -12.48 -13.24
C ARG A 285 19.83 -12.62 -13.53
N GLN A 286 19.47 -13.37 -14.57
CA GLN A 286 18.07 -13.70 -14.92
C GLN A 286 17.25 -14.35 -13.81
N CYS A 287 17.87 -14.91 -12.77
CA CYS A 287 17.16 -15.43 -11.60
C CYS A 287 16.70 -14.33 -10.62
N GLU A 288 17.36 -13.18 -10.64
CA GLU A 288 17.05 -12.01 -9.83
C GLU A 288 16.04 -11.08 -10.53
N THR A 289 15.91 -11.17 -11.85
CA THR A 289 14.86 -10.48 -12.61
C THR A 289 13.51 -11.18 -12.41
N ALA A 290 12.41 -10.41 -12.38
CA ALA A 290 11.07 -10.96 -12.18
C ALA A 290 10.60 -11.85 -13.36
N ARG A 291 10.90 -13.15 -13.29
CA ARG A 291 10.64 -14.15 -14.36
C ARG A 291 9.19 -14.22 -14.87
N PRO A 292 8.93 -13.97 -16.17
CA PRO A 292 7.78 -14.54 -16.85
C PRO A 292 8.00 -16.04 -17.12
N ALA A 293 7.45 -16.93 -16.29
CA ALA A 293 7.81 -18.36 -16.38
C ALA A 293 7.24 -19.05 -17.65
N PRO A 294 8.04 -19.90 -18.34
CA PRO A 294 7.72 -20.43 -19.67
C PRO A 294 6.52 -21.39 -19.70
N ILE A 295 5.84 -21.41 -20.85
CA ILE A 295 4.68 -22.28 -21.13
C ILE A 295 5.14 -23.73 -21.30
N LYS A 296 5.10 -24.53 -20.23
CA LYS A 296 5.25 -25.99 -20.33
C LYS A 296 4.11 -26.59 -21.15
N ARG A 297 4.38 -26.92 -22.43
CA ARG A 297 3.52 -27.76 -23.27
C ARG A 297 3.43 -29.16 -22.66
N ASN A 298 2.41 -29.41 -21.84
CA ASN A 298 2.14 -30.74 -21.28
C ASN A 298 1.90 -31.76 -22.41
N ARG A 299 2.88 -32.64 -22.66
CA ARG A 299 2.61 -33.92 -23.32
C ARG A 299 1.66 -34.74 -22.42
N SER A 300 0.76 -35.47 -23.05
CA SER A 300 -0.40 -36.07 -22.40
C SER A 300 -0.04 -37.20 -21.43
N LEU A 301 -0.84 -37.30 -20.36
CA LEU A 301 -0.95 -38.45 -19.48
C LEU A 301 -0.93 -39.80 -20.23
N ARG A 302 -0.27 -40.80 -19.64
CA ARG A 302 -0.79 -42.18 -19.68
C ARG A 302 -1.17 -42.62 -18.27
N ARG A 303 -2.21 -43.46 -18.21
CA ARG A 303 -2.98 -43.84 -17.03
C ARG A 303 -2.64 -45.29 -16.68
N GLY A 304 -2.47 -45.61 -15.40
CA GLY A 304 -2.06 -46.95 -14.95
C GLY A 304 -2.60 -47.30 -13.57
N LEU A 305 -3.91 -47.54 -13.47
CA LEU A 305 -4.56 -48.06 -12.27
C LEU A 305 -4.73 -49.58 -12.44
N LEU A 306 -4.24 -50.38 -11.49
CA LEU A 306 -4.32 -51.85 -11.51
C LEU A 306 -5.78 -52.32 -11.40
N GLY A 307 -6.22 -53.26 -12.25
CA GLY A 307 -7.63 -53.65 -12.27
C GLY A 307 -8.09 -54.77 -13.22
N LYS A 308 -7.57 -56.00 -13.03
CA LYS A 308 -8.14 -57.31 -13.48
C LYS A 308 -8.09 -57.69 -14.99
N ARG A 309 -7.60 -58.93 -15.24
CA ARG A 309 -7.99 -59.99 -16.24
C ARG A 309 -8.42 -59.53 -17.65
N TRP A 310 -7.88 -60.05 -18.77
CA TRP A 310 -7.43 -61.42 -19.08
C TRP A 310 -6.25 -61.48 -20.07
N SER A 311 -5.62 -62.65 -20.20
CA SER A 311 -4.75 -63.04 -21.35
C SER A 311 -5.57 -63.82 -22.40
N PRO A 312 -5.18 -63.82 -23.68
CA PRO A 312 -4.42 -64.97 -24.20
C PRO A 312 -3.32 -64.66 -25.24
N MET A 313 -2.54 -65.71 -25.58
CA MET A 313 -1.59 -65.95 -26.69
C MET A 313 -1.68 -65.02 -27.93
N GLY A 314 -0.62 -64.65 -28.67
CA GLY A 314 0.75 -65.18 -28.78
C GLY A 314 1.20 -65.32 -30.25
N SER A 315 2.24 -64.58 -30.68
CA SER A 315 3.06 -64.80 -31.91
C SER A 315 4.25 -63.81 -31.89
N ARG A 316 5.54 -64.21 -31.79
CA ARG A 316 6.47 -64.87 -32.75
C ARG A 316 7.07 -63.95 -33.84
N GLY A 317 8.42 -63.92 -33.91
CA GLY A 317 9.30 -63.09 -34.76
C GLY A 317 10.30 -62.30 -33.88
N LEU A 318 11.63 -62.47 -33.87
CA LEU A 318 12.67 -62.53 -34.93
C LEU A 318 12.81 -61.19 -35.69
N SER A 319 13.99 -60.57 -35.91
CA SER A 319 15.39 -60.76 -35.42
C SER A 319 16.22 -59.49 -35.78
N SER A 320 17.55 -59.29 -35.66
CA SER A 320 18.73 -60.09 -35.19
C SER A 320 20.01 -59.22 -35.05
N SER A 321 20.76 -59.41 -33.95
CA SER A 321 22.26 -59.44 -33.88
C SER A 321 23.14 -58.16 -33.96
N PHE A 322 24.39 -58.36 -33.50
CA PHE A 322 25.62 -57.54 -33.55
C PHE A 322 25.71 -56.28 -32.65
N GLY A 323 26.85 -55.98 -32.01
CA GLY A 323 28.07 -56.79 -31.83
C GLY A 323 29.34 -55.98 -31.49
N LEU A 324 30.16 -56.47 -30.55
CA LEU A 324 31.44 -55.92 -30.04
C LEU A 324 31.35 -54.55 -29.32
N GLY A 325 32.13 -54.25 -28.27
CA GLY A 325 32.90 -55.12 -27.37
C GLY A 325 34.41 -54.82 -27.29
N SER A 326 34.87 -54.30 -26.14
CA SER A 326 36.28 -54.33 -25.70
C SER A 326 36.37 -54.10 -24.19
N SER A 327 37.00 -55.01 -23.45
CA SER A 327 37.19 -54.95 -22.00
C SER A 327 38.64 -55.21 -21.62
N LEU A 328 39.08 -54.65 -20.48
CA LEU A 328 40.10 -55.09 -19.50
C LEU A 328 40.03 -54.04 -18.37
N GLY A 329 40.00 -54.33 -17.07
CA GLY A 329 40.94 -55.09 -16.22
C GLY A 329 41.66 -54.07 -15.32
N THR A 330 41.88 -54.21 -14.00
CA THR A 330 41.76 -55.31 -13.00
C THR A 330 41.19 -54.74 -11.66
N GLY A 331 40.63 -55.51 -10.70
CA GLY A 331 41.34 -56.23 -9.61
C GLY A 331 42.15 -55.29 -8.68
N SER A 332 42.00 -55.23 -7.34
CA SER A 332 41.39 -56.10 -6.29
C SER A 332 40.81 -55.23 -5.12
N ASP A 333 39.74 -55.57 -4.39
CA ASP A 333 39.51 -56.60 -3.34
C ASP A 333 40.14 -56.27 -1.95
N ARG A 334 39.30 -56.15 -0.89
CA ARG A 334 39.58 -56.19 0.59
C ARG A 334 40.27 -54.98 1.26
N ASP A 335 40.16 -54.75 2.59
CA ASP A 335 39.11 -55.01 3.60
C ASP A 335 39.39 -54.20 4.90
N SER A 336 38.36 -53.99 5.74
CA SER A 336 38.40 -53.75 7.20
C SER A 336 39.07 -52.49 7.80
N ASN A 337 38.42 -51.97 8.86
CA ASN A 337 38.93 -51.46 10.17
C ASN A 337 40.18 -50.52 10.24
N GLU A 338 40.35 -49.60 11.20
CA GLU A 338 39.51 -48.96 12.23
C GLU A 338 40.31 -47.73 12.78
N LEU A 339 39.60 -46.77 13.37
CA LEU A 339 40.01 -45.95 14.55
C LEU A 339 41.48 -45.45 14.72
N ASP A 340 41.64 -44.14 14.49
CA ASP A 340 41.91 -43.12 15.54
C ASP A 340 43.30 -42.45 15.76
N VAL A 341 43.22 -41.16 16.17
CA VAL A 341 44.16 -40.35 17.00
C VAL A 341 45.60 -40.02 16.53
N SER A 342 45.80 -38.74 16.16
CA SER A 342 46.77 -37.75 16.72
C SER A 342 47.84 -37.08 15.82
N MET A 343 48.26 -35.89 16.29
CA MET A 343 49.55 -35.18 16.04
C MET A 343 49.76 -34.50 14.66
N LEU A 344 50.36 -33.30 14.53
CA LEU A 344 50.81 -32.30 15.53
C LEU A 344 50.80 -30.86 14.93
N GLU A 345 50.87 -29.84 15.81
CA GLU A 345 51.21 -28.40 15.65
C GLU A 345 51.86 -27.92 14.30
N ARG A 346 51.69 -26.67 13.84
CA ARG A 346 52.30 -25.45 14.45
C ARG A 346 51.82 -24.08 13.93
N SER A 347 51.94 -23.10 14.84
CA SER A 347 52.04 -21.63 14.68
C SER A 347 50.99 -20.93 13.79
N VAL A 348 50.04 -20.14 14.30
CA VAL A 348 50.13 -18.99 15.22
C VAL A 348 50.97 -17.82 14.68
N LYS A 349 50.28 -16.72 14.37
CA LYS A 349 50.55 -15.40 14.98
C LYS A 349 49.27 -14.56 15.05
N SER A 350 48.85 -14.26 16.27
CA SER A 350 47.83 -13.25 16.61
C SER A 350 48.53 -12.00 17.15
N THR A 351 47.91 -10.82 17.02
CA THR A 351 47.94 -9.81 18.09
C THR A 351 46.55 -9.21 18.27
N SER A 352 46.14 -9.02 19.52
CA SER A 352 44.75 -8.81 19.93
C SER A 352 44.62 -7.98 21.21
N SER A 353 43.48 -7.31 21.39
CA SER A 353 42.93 -6.86 22.69
C SER A 353 41.39 -6.78 22.53
N MET A 354 40.50 -7.39 23.33
CA MET A 354 40.46 -7.78 24.77
C MET A 354 40.39 -6.56 25.71
N PHE A 355 39.61 -6.49 26.81
CA PHE A 355 38.77 -7.42 27.62
C PHE A 355 37.48 -6.65 28.07
N ALA A 356 36.40 -7.16 28.72
CA ALA A 356 35.84 -8.46 29.17
C ALA A 356 34.29 -8.25 29.35
N SER A 357 33.37 -9.24 29.39
CA SER A 357 33.02 -10.24 30.44
C SER A 357 32.90 -9.68 31.88
N SER A 358 31.88 -9.95 32.70
CA SER A 358 30.65 -10.79 32.61
C SER A 358 29.52 -10.13 33.46
N ASN A 359 28.34 -10.66 33.82
CA ASN A 359 27.67 -11.98 33.81
C ASN A 359 26.11 -11.73 33.91
N GLY A 360 25.16 -12.66 33.93
CA GLY A 360 25.19 -14.14 33.81
C GLY A 360 24.17 -14.88 34.71
N SER A 361 22.85 -14.86 34.41
CA SER A 361 21.88 -15.88 34.88
C SER A 361 20.50 -15.84 34.19
N SER A 362 20.14 -16.96 33.53
CA SER A 362 18.83 -17.65 33.54
C SER A 362 17.52 -16.95 33.08
N ASN A 363 17.20 -17.14 31.78
CA ASN A 363 15.91 -17.58 31.22
C ASN A 363 14.56 -16.94 31.63
N SER A 364 13.95 -16.25 30.67
CA SER A 364 12.56 -16.52 30.27
C SER A 364 12.50 -16.70 28.74
N VAL A 365 11.66 -17.61 28.24
CA VAL A 365 11.71 -18.08 26.85
C VAL A 365 10.94 -17.14 25.92
N ARG A 366 11.64 -16.50 24.98
CA ARG A 366 11.03 -15.88 23.80
C ARG A 366 10.89 -16.93 22.70
N TYR A 367 9.71 -17.02 22.08
CA TYR A 367 9.56 -17.68 20.78
C TYR A 367 10.05 -16.74 19.67
N SER A 368 11.38 -16.64 19.53
CA SER A 368 11.98 -16.13 18.29
C SER A 368 11.88 -17.22 17.22
N ALA A 369 11.27 -16.90 16.09
CA ALA A 369 11.22 -17.79 14.92
C ALA A 369 12.44 -17.58 13.99
N ASP A 370 13.53 -17.10 14.57
CA ASP A 370 14.71 -16.56 13.89
C ASP A 370 15.89 -17.54 13.99
N ASN A 371 15.73 -18.74 13.42
CA ASN A 371 16.88 -19.57 13.05
C ASN A 371 17.29 -19.18 11.63
N GLU A 372 18.08 -18.11 11.52
CA GLU A 372 18.65 -17.68 10.25
C GLU A 372 19.58 -18.76 9.69
N LEU A 373 19.15 -19.41 8.60
CA LEU A 373 20.10 -19.98 7.65
C LEU A 373 20.79 -18.78 6.98
N VAL A 374 22.10 -18.67 7.16
CA VAL A 374 22.92 -17.66 6.48
C VAL A 374 23.00 -18.06 5.00
N ASP A 375 22.06 -17.54 4.21
CA ASP A 375 21.99 -17.73 2.76
C ASP A 375 22.96 -16.75 2.09
N ASP A 376 23.86 -17.24 1.24
CA ASP A 376 24.95 -16.46 0.59
C ASP A 376 24.43 -15.59 -0.59
N ASP A 377 23.11 -15.43 -0.69
CA ASP A 377 22.35 -14.82 -1.79
C ASP A 377 22.26 -13.28 -1.62
N GLN A 378 23.42 -12.59 -1.64
CA GLN A 378 23.45 -11.12 -1.75
C GLN A 378 22.97 -10.69 -3.15
N PHE A 379 21.67 -10.40 -3.25
CA PHE A 379 21.04 -9.91 -4.48
C PHE A 379 21.66 -8.60 -4.97
N VAL A 380 22.09 -8.56 -6.24
CA VAL A 380 22.70 -7.41 -6.91
C VAL A 380 21.76 -6.20 -6.93
N TRP A 381 20.45 -6.43 -6.88
CA TRP A 381 19.46 -5.35 -6.72
C TRP A 381 19.62 -4.56 -5.43
N ASP A 382 19.98 -5.19 -4.31
CA ASP A 382 20.15 -4.47 -3.05
C ASP A 382 21.44 -3.62 -3.04
N ASP A 383 22.49 -4.05 -3.75
CA ASP A 383 23.68 -3.22 -4.02
C ASP A 383 23.34 -1.99 -4.87
N ILE A 384 22.54 -2.16 -5.93
CA ILE A 384 22.06 -1.03 -6.76
C ILE A 384 21.21 -0.08 -5.91
N LEU A 385 20.31 -0.61 -5.08
CA LEU A 385 19.43 0.19 -4.23
C LEU A 385 20.14 0.84 -3.04
N ALA A 386 21.36 0.41 -2.70
CA ALA A 386 22.21 1.09 -1.73
C ALA A 386 22.69 2.49 -2.21
N HIS A 387 22.42 2.83 -3.47
CA HIS A 387 22.65 4.14 -4.09
C HIS A 387 21.38 5.00 -4.26
N ASP A 388 20.20 4.52 -3.83
CA ASP A 388 18.91 5.19 -4.03
C ASP A 388 18.61 6.29 -3.00
N GLU A 389 18.55 7.56 -3.45
CA GLU A 389 18.22 8.72 -2.62
C GLU A 389 16.91 8.55 -1.81
N LEU A 390 15.89 7.87 -2.39
CA LEU A 390 14.60 7.67 -1.72
C LEU A 390 14.69 6.62 -0.61
N ARG A 391 15.29 5.45 -0.88
CA ARG A 391 15.48 4.39 0.12
C ARG A 391 16.24 4.92 1.34
N THR A 392 17.32 5.69 1.13
CA THR A 392 18.04 6.36 2.22
C THR A 392 17.15 7.37 2.96
N GLY A 393 16.49 8.30 2.27
CA GLY A 393 15.65 9.31 2.92
C GLY A 393 14.47 8.74 3.73
N MET A 394 13.94 7.58 3.33
CA MET A 394 12.92 6.84 4.07
C MET A 394 13.50 6.08 5.27
N GLN A 395 14.68 5.46 5.13
CA GLN A 395 15.38 4.77 6.22
C GLN A 395 15.83 5.74 7.31
N ASP A 396 16.30 6.94 6.93
CA ASP A 396 16.67 8.02 7.84
C ASP A 396 15.45 8.74 8.46
N GLY A 397 14.22 8.30 8.14
CA GLY A 397 12.97 8.87 8.67
C GLY A 397 12.68 10.32 8.24
N GLN A 398 13.32 10.83 7.18
CA GLN A 398 13.24 12.23 6.76
C GLN A 398 12.08 12.52 5.79
N ILE A 399 11.61 11.50 5.07
CA ILE A 399 10.52 11.55 4.09
C ILE A 399 9.71 10.25 4.09
N PHE A 400 8.42 10.33 3.77
CA PHE A 400 7.50 9.19 3.66
C PHE A 400 7.57 8.18 4.82
N TYR A 401 7.85 8.63 6.03
CA TYR A 401 7.96 7.78 7.21
C TYR A 401 6.69 6.93 7.42
N GLY A 402 6.88 5.67 7.80
CA GLY A 402 5.82 4.66 7.89
C GLY A 402 5.32 4.09 6.54
N PHE A 403 5.59 4.72 5.39
CA PHE A 403 5.33 4.10 4.09
C PHE A 403 6.33 2.96 3.83
N ARG A 404 5.89 2.01 3.01
CA ARG A 404 6.69 0.87 2.55
C ARG A 404 6.74 0.85 1.03
N GLU A 405 7.79 0.26 0.47
CA GLU A 405 7.89 -0.13 -0.94
C GLU A 405 8.05 -1.66 -1.01
N ALA A 406 7.63 -2.28 -2.12
CA ALA A 406 7.92 -3.69 -2.36
C ALA A 406 9.34 -3.85 -2.94
N LYS A 407 9.98 -5.02 -2.75
CA LYS A 407 11.35 -5.25 -3.26
C LYS A 407 11.38 -5.03 -4.78
N ILE A 408 12.21 -4.07 -5.20
CA ILE A 408 12.50 -3.81 -6.62
C ILE A 408 13.36 -4.96 -7.15
N ALA A 409 12.95 -5.53 -8.28
CA ALA A 409 13.57 -6.69 -8.94
C ALA A 409 13.53 -6.53 -10.47
N PHE A 410 13.70 -5.30 -10.94
CA PHE A 410 13.58 -4.87 -12.32
C PHE A 410 14.52 -3.69 -12.60
N PRO A 411 15.00 -3.48 -13.85
CA PRO A 411 16.00 -2.45 -14.16
C PRO A 411 15.53 -1.00 -13.89
N PRO A 412 16.46 -0.05 -13.65
CA PRO A 412 16.16 1.38 -13.49
C PRO A 412 15.24 1.92 -14.60
N THR A 413 14.16 2.60 -14.22
CA THR A 413 13.08 2.99 -15.13
C THR A 413 13.42 4.17 -16.02
N PHE A 414 14.41 4.97 -15.63
CA PHE A 414 14.90 6.17 -16.31
C PHE A 414 16.45 6.13 -16.40
N ARG A 415 17.12 6.82 -17.34
CA ARG A 415 16.59 7.43 -18.57
C ARG A 415 16.77 6.44 -19.71
N ARG A 416 15.67 5.94 -20.27
CA ARG A 416 15.72 4.95 -21.35
C ARG A 416 15.89 5.62 -22.70
N VAL A 417 16.48 4.91 -23.66
CA VAL A 417 16.45 5.32 -25.07
C VAL A 417 15.07 4.96 -25.66
N ARG A 418 14.36 5.95 -26.23
CA ARG A 418 13.04 5.73 -26.84
C ARG A 418 13.17 4.75 -28.00
N GLY A 419 12.21 3.83 -28.12
CA GLY A 419 12.23 2.70 -29.06
C GLY A 419 13.00 1.47 -28.57
N LYS A 420 13.91 1.60 -27.59
CA LYS A 420 14.71 0.48 -27.06
C LYS A 420 14.03 -0.20 -25.87
N ALA A 421 14.36 -1.47 -25.67
CA ALA A 421 13.97 -2.27 -24.52
C ALA A 421 15.06 -3.31 -24.22
N LEU A 422 15.29 -3.59 -22.95
CA LEU A 422 16.17 -4.69 -22.52
C LEU A 422 15.50 -6.04 -22.73
N ASN A 423 16.27 -7.06 -23.10
CA ASN A 423 15.77 -8.43 -23.15
C ASN A 423 15.69 -9.02 -21.73
N LEU A 424 14.51 -9.06 -21.11
CA LEU A 424 14.34 -9.66 -19.77
C LEU A 424 14.56 -11.18 -19.73
N ASP A 425 14.58 -11.86 -20.89
CA ASP A 425 14.92 -13.27 -21.02
C ASP A 425 16.44 -13.52 -21.20
N ALA A 426 17.29 -12.48 -21.17
CA ALA A 426 18.74 -12.62 -21.22
C ALA A 426 19.31 -13.13 -19.88
N GLY A 427 20.44 -13.85 -19.92
CA GLY A 427 21.13 -14.36 -18.72
C GLY A 427 21.68 -13.26 -17.82
N ASN A 428 22.17 -12.19 -18.46
CA ASN A 428 22.63 -10.91 -17.95
C ASN A 428 22.55 -9.88 -19.11
N TRP A 429 22.85 -8.60 -18.85
CA TRP A 429 22.94 -7.58 -19.91
C TRP A 429 24.39 -7.09 -20.07
N PRO A 430 25.03 -7.27 -21.23
CA PRO A 430 26.37 -6.74 -21.48
C PRO A 430 26.36 -5.21 -21.52
N MET A 431 27.51 -4.59 -21.26
CA MET A 431 27.62 -3.12 -21.15
C MET A 431 27.23 -2.41 -22.45
N GLU A 432 27.43 -3.05 -23.59
CA GLU A 432 27.03 -2.60 -24.92
C GLU A 432 25.49 -2.49 -25.03
N GLU A 433 24.73 -3.54 -24.67
CA GLU A 433 23.25 -3.51 -24.69
C GLU A 433 22.71 -2.44 -23.72
N LEU A 434 23.33 -2.33 -22.54
CA LEU A 434 22.99 -1.31 -21.55
C LEU A 434 23.24 0.11 -22.07
N SER A 435 24.35 0.33 -22.79
CA SER A 435 24.68 1.62 -23.41
C SER A 435 23.70 2.01 -24.52
N GLU A 436 23.17 1.04 -25.28
CA GLU A 436 22.11 1.29 -26.26
C GLU A 436 20.74 1.56 -25.62
N CYS A 437 20.52 1.11 -24.38
CA CYS A 437 19.22 1.20 -23.71
C CYS A 437 19.10 2.35 -22.69
N TYR A 438 20.20 3.01 -22.32
CA TYR A 438 20.23 4.10 -21.33
C TYR A 438 20.91 5.38 -21.85
N THR A 439 20.20 6.51 -21.72
CA THR A 439 20.68 7.84 -22.12
C THR A 439 21.51 8.45 -20.99
N THR A 440 22.81 8.14 -20.93
CA THR A 440 23.72 8.54 -19.83
C THR A 440 24.25 9.97 -19.93
N ALA A 441 24.23 10.58 -21.12
CA ALA A 441 24.60 11.98 -21.35
C ALA A 441 23.50 12.70 -22.12
N VAL A 442 23.26 13.98 -21.80
CA VAL A 442 22.25 14.82 -22.47
C VAL A 442 22.84 16.20 -22.74
N GLU A 443 22.91 16.59 -24.01
CA GLU A 443 23.42 17.91 -24.44
C GLU A 443 22.67 19.05 -23.74
N GLY A 444 23.40 20.08 -23.28
CA GLY A 444 22.84 21.21 -22.51
C GLY A 444 22.28 20.88 -21.12
N HIS A 445 22.08 19.60 -20.80
CA HIS A 445 21.43 19.10 -19.58
C HIS A 445 22.36 18.30 -18.66
N GLY A 446 23.53 17.85 -19.12
CA GLY A 446 24.57 17.14 -18.35
C GLY A 446 24.37 15.62 -18.25
N MET A 447 25.23 14.96 -17.48
CA MET A 447 25.17 13.51 -17.24
C MET A 447 23.86 13.10 -16.55
N ARG A 448 23.38 11.88 -16.83
CA ARG A 448 22.22 11.25 -16.17
C ARG A 448 22.60 9.84 -15.76
N VAL A 449 22.58 9.60 -14.45
CA VAL A 449 22.69 8.26 -13.89
C VAL A 449 21.35 7.55 -14.08
N PRO A 450 21.32 6.27 -14.53
CA PRO A 450 20.09 5.47 -14.51
C PRO A 450 19.45 5.50 -13.11
N SER A 451 18.12 5.53 -12.99
CA SER A 451 17.45 5.75 -11.71
C SER A 451 16.06 5.14 -11.64
N TYR A 452 15.62 4.80 -10.42
CA TYR A 452 14.24 4.44 -10.08
C TYR A 452 13.44 5.70 -9.77
N THR A 453 13.10 6.46 -10.81
CA THR A 453 12.29 7.68 -10.72
C THR A 453 10.81 7.37 -10.47
N ASP A 454 10.33 6.29 -11.08
CA ASP A 454 8.93 5.88 -11.08
C ASP A 454 8.69 4.87 -9.94
N ARG A 455 7.83 5.18 -8.97
CA ARG A 455 7.67 4.41 -7.72
C ARG A 455 6.21 4.25 -7.28
N ILE A 456 5.93 3.25 -6.45
CA ILE A 456 4.63 3.01 -5.79
C ILE A 456 4.86 2.67 -4.31
N LEU A 457 4.67 3.67 -3.44
CA LEU A 457 4.77 3.57 -1.98
C LEU A 457 3.40 3.31 -1.35
N PHE A 458 3.34 2.57 -0.24
CA PHE A 458 2.11 2.26 0.48
C PHE A 458 2.27 2.26 2.02
N PHE A 459 1.44 3.05 2.69
CA PHE A 459 1.24 3.11 4.13
C PHE A 459 0.01 2.27 4.54
N SER A 460 -0.02 1.78 5.78
CA SER A 460 -1.22 1.20 6.39
C SER A 460 -1.16 1.31 7.91
N GLN A 461 -2.32 1.52 8.55
CA GLN A 461 -2.42 1.53 10.02
C GLN A 461 -1.84 0.24 10.62
N PRO A 462 -1.18 0.29 11.79
CA PRO A 462 -0.34 -0.81 12.27
C PRO A 462 -1.03 -2.17 12.35
N ASP A 463 -2.27 -2.20 12.83
CA ASP A 463 -3.14 -3.37 12.90
C ASP A 463 -3.59 -3.81 11.49
N MET A 464 -4.03 -2.87 10.64
CA MET A 464 -4.51 -3.10 9.28
C MET A 464 -3.41 -3.59 8.32
N ARG A 465 -2.13 -3.50 8.69
CA ARG A 465 -0.99 -3.97 7.85
C ARG A 465 -1.16 -5.41 7.35
N HIS A 466 -1.81 -6.29 8.11
CA HIS A 466 -2.06 -7.68 7.72
C HIS A 466 -3.11 -7.84 6.60
N ARG A 467 -3.97 -6.82 6.39
CA ARG A 467 -5.05 -6.84 5.40
C ARG A 467 -4.60 -6.42 3.99
N LEU A 468 -3.40 -5.85 3.83
CA LEU A 468 -2.88 -5.40 2.54
C LEU A 468 -1.55 -6.07 2.18
N ARG A 469 -1.54 -6.83 1.08
CA ARG A 469 -0.34 -7.50 0.55
C ARG A 469 -0.02 -7.03 -0.87
N CYS A 470 1.20 -6.56 -1.09
CA CYS A 470 1.73 -6.43 -2.45
C CYS A 470 2.06 -7.82 -2.98
N ALA A 471 1.36 -8.26 -4.03
CA ALA A 471 1.53 -9.57 -4.67
C ALA A 471 2.38 -9.50 -5.95
N VAL A 472 2.63 -8.29 -6.45
CA VAL A 472 3.35 -7.98 -7.69
C VAL A 472 3.97 -6.59 -7.56
N TYR A 473 5.24 -6.43 -7.92
CA TYR A 473 5.86 -5.13 -8.25
C TYR A 473 6.83 -5.32 -9.42
N ALA A 474 6.70 -4.52 -10.47
CA ALA A 474 7.46 -4.67 -11.72
C ALA A 474 7.47 -3.38 -12.55
N SER A 475 8.42 -3.24 -13.48
CA SER A 475 8.32 -2.34 -14.63
C SER A 475 7.83 -3.09 -15.88
N CYS A 476 7.13 -2.40 -16.79
CA CYS A 476 6.73 -2.96 -18.08
C CYS A 476 7.74 -2.55 -19.17
N GLU A 477 8.73 -3.41 -19.38
CA GLU A 477 9.87 -3.15 -20.25
C GLU A 477 9.49 -3.06 -21.74
N GLU A 478 8.39 -3.70 -22.14
CA GLU A 478 7.88 -3.71 -23.52
C GLU A 478 7.22 -2.38 -23.95
N ILE A 479 7.09 -1.43 -23.04
CA ILE A 479 6.73 -0.04 -23.34
C ILE A 479 8.02 0.76 -23.54
N ASN A 480 8.17 1.34 -24.73
CA ASN A 480 9.38 2.03 -25.19
C ASN A 480 9.08 3.39 -25.84
N CYS A 481 7.86 3.91 -25.74
CA CYS A 481 7.48 5.21 -26.33
C CYS A 481 7.95 6.42 -25.52
N SER A 482 8.21 6.24 -24.22
CA SER A 482 8.79 7.24 -23.31
C SER A 482 10.24 6.89 -23.00
N ASP A 483 11.00 7.86 -22.47
CA ASP A 483 12.30 7.65 -21.82
C ASP A 483 12.18 7.22 -20.35
N HIS A 484 10.95 6.94 -19.90
CA HIS A 484 10.62 6.15 -18.70
C HIS A 484 10.00 4.79 -19.08
N LYS A 485 10.07 3.80 -18.18
CA LYS A 485 9.23 2.59 -18.21
C LYS A 485 8.06 2.73 -17.23
N PRO A 486 6.83 2.31 -17.58
CA PRO A 486 5.73 2.23 -16.62
C PRO A 486 6.08 1.29 -15.47
N VAL A 487 5.72 1.65 -14.25
CA VAL A 487 5.82 0.79 -13.06
C VAL A 487 4.43 0.38 -12.63
N LEU A 488 4.26 -0.90 -12.29
CA LEU A 488 2.99 -1.50 -11.91
C LEU A 488 3.13 -2.36 -10.64
N ALA A 489 2.04 -2.41 -9.89
CA ALA A 489 1.86 -3.24 -8.73
C ALA A 489 0.45 -3.87 -8.74
N VAL A 490 0.32 -5.03 -8.10
CA VAL A 490 -0.98 -5.64 -7.79
C VAL A 490 -1.07 -5.86 -6.30
N PHE A 491 -1.95 -5.10 -5.67
CA PHE A 491 -2.27 -5.25 -4.27
C PHE A 491 -3.45 -6.18 -4.08
N GLN A 492 -3.37 -7.03 -3.07
CA GLN A 492 -4.48 -7.80 -2.57
C GLN A 492 -4.90 -7.21 -1.23
N ALA A 493 -6.16 -6.77 -1.14
CA ALA A 493 -6.75 -6.22 0.07
C ALA A 493 -7.84 -7.16 0.61
N LEU A 494 -7.72 -7.52 1.89
CA LEU A 494 -8.76 -8.22 2.64
C LEU A 494 -9.80 -7.18 3.08
N VAL A 495 -10.99 -7.26 2.49
CA VAL A 495 -12.14 -6.38 2.75
C VAL A 495 -13.30 -7.20 3.30
N ASN A 496 -13.99 -6.71 4.33
CA ASN A 496 -15.07 -7.46 4.96
C ASN A 496 -16.37 -7.23 4.18
N ARG A 497 -16.75 -8.23 3.36
CA ARG A 497 -17.82 -8.09 2.38
C ARG A 497 -19.24 -8.04 2.96
N ASP A 498 -19.38 -8.30 4.25
CA ASP A 498 -20.68 -8.25 4.93
C ASP A 498 -21.04 -6.84 5.44
N PHE A 499 -20.11 -5.87 5.33
CA PHE A 499 -20.36 -4.45 5.59
C PHE A 499 -20.18 -3.63 4.31
N LEU A 500 -21.21 -2.88 3.92
CA LEU A 500 -21.12 -1.89 2.85
C LEU A 500 -20.57 -0.55 3.40
N PRO A 501 -20.03 0.34 2.55
CA PRO A 501 -19.86 1.75 2.90
C PRO A 501 -21.20 2.33 3.37
N ILE A 502 -21.25 2.81 4.62
CA ILE A 502 -22.51 3.21 5.25
C ILE A 502 -23.08 4.49 4.64
N GLU A 503 -22.25 5.29 4.00
CA GLU A 503 -22.67 6.47 3.24
C GLU A 503 -23.66 6.07 2.13
N THR A 504 -23.51 4.87 1.55
CA THR A 504 -24.49 4.30 0.61
C THR A 504 -25.78 3.83 1.31
N GLU A 505 -25.69 3.31 2.54
CA GLU A 505 -26.85 2.92 3.36
C GLU A 505 -27.64 4.15 3.87
N LEU A 506 -26.98 5.30 4.04
CA LEU A 506 -27.55 6.54 4.57
C LEU A 506 -28.04 7.50 3.49
N ALA A 507 -27.40 7.54 2.31
CA ALA A 507 -27.81 8.42 1.19
C ALA A 507 -29.26 8.21 0.72
N ASN A 508 -29.86 7.05 1.03
CA ASN A 508 -31.23 6.68 0.70
C ASN A 508 -32.25 6.94 1.84
N LYS A 509 -31.81 7.50 2.97
CA LYS A 509 -32.64 7.72 4.17
C LYS A 509 -32.83 9.21 4.45
N LYS A 510 -33.93 9.56 5.12
CA LYS A 510 -34.08 10.89 5.73
C LYS A 510 -33.06 11.05 6.85
N LEU A 511 -32.57 12.27 7.09
CA LEU A 511 -31.73 12.59 8.25
C LEU A 511 -32.43 12.16 9.54
N GLN A 512 -31.78 11.31 10.32
CA GLN A 512 -32.20 10.87 11.66
C GLN A 512 -31.30 11.55 12.72
N ARG A 513 -31.71 11.55 13.99
CA ARG A 513 -30.76 11.88 15.06
C ARG A 513 -29.76 10.73 15.16
N MET A 514 -28.51 11.04 15.49
CA MET A 514 -27.42 10.06 15.50
C MET A 514 -27.72 8.89 16.45
N GLN A 515 -28.26 9.21 17.62
CA GLN A 515 -28.79 8.29 18.64
C GLN A 515 -29.97 7.38 18.21
N ASP A 516 -30.63 7.66 17.07
CA ASP A 516 -31.77 6.85 16.57
C ASP A 516 -31.32 5.80 15.53
N VAL A 517 -30.05 5.79 15.16
CA VAL A 517 -29.50 4.88 14.13
C VAL A 517 -29.09 3.55 14.76
N SER A 518 -29.59 2.45 14.19
CA SER A 518 -29.35 1.10 14.73
C SER A 518 -27.85 0.75 14.81
N GLY A 519 -27.42 0.28 15.99
CA GLY A 519 -26.04 -0.09 16.29
C GLY A 519 -25.15 1.08 16.73
N VAL A 520 -25.66 2.31 16.76
CA VAL A 520 -24.94 3.45 17.33
C VAL A 520 -25.07 3.47 18.85
N LEU A 521 -23.97 3.77 19.51
CA LEU A 521 -23.87 3.92 20.96
C LEU A 521 -23.28 5.29 21.29
N GLU A 522 -23.52 5.73 22.53
CA GLU A 522 -22.73 6.80 23.13
C GLU A 522 -21.39 6.21 23.55
N CYS A 523 -20.30 6.80 23.06
CA CYS A 523 -18.95 6.28 23.22
C CYS A 523 -18.11 7.30 23.97
N GLN A 524 -17.67 6.96 25.18
CA GLN A 524 -16.73 7.76 25.97
C GLN A 524 -15.31 7.22 25.80
N LEU A 525 -14.49 7.98 25.09
CA LEU A 525 -13.06 7.77 24.91
C LEU A 525 -12.29 8.48 26.02
N ARG A 526 -11.34 7.78 26.66
CA ARG A 526 -10.38 8.37 27.60
C ARG A 526 -8.95 8.01 27.19
N ILE A 527 -8.05 8.99 27.19
CA ILE A 527 -6.64 8.87 26.82
C ILE A 527 -5.78 9.52 27.90
N GLU A 528 -4.77 8.82 28.40
CA GLU A 528 -3.79 9.34 29.37
C GLU A 528 -2.39 9.27 28.78
N LEU A 529 -1.55 10.28 29.05
CA LEU A 529 -0.13 10.26 28.68
C LEU A 529 0.68 9.49 29.73
N SER A 530 1.60 8.63 29.28
CA SER A 530 2.60 8.00 30.16
C SER A 530 4.02 8.50 29.85
N SER A 531 4.35 8.73 28.57
CA SER A 531 5.60 9.41 28.18
C SER A 531 5.52 9.98 26.77
N ILE A 532 6.41 10.91 26.46
CA ILE A 532 6.71 11.33 25.10
C ILE A 532 8.23 11.49 24.93
N SER A 533 8.72 11.17 23.74
CA SER A 533 10.08 11.46 23.30
C SER A 533 10.02 12.20 21.96
N TRP A 534 11.03 13.02 21.69
CA TRP A 534 11.14 13.80 20.47
C TRP A 534 12.48 13.52 19.80
N GLN A 535 12.49 13.41 18.48
CA GLN A 535 13.71 13.28 17.69
C GLN A 535 14.49 14.60 17.71
N PRO A 536 15.84 14.57 17.75
CA PRO A 536 16.65 15.77 17.64
C PRO A 536 16.35 16.54 16.35
N GLU A 537 16.25 17.87 16.45
CA GLU A 537 16.01 18.71 15.28
C GLU A 537 17.31 18.87 14.47
N THR A 538 17.39 18.13 13.36
CA THR A 538 18.46 18.27 12.36
C THR A 538 18.48 19.70 11.79
N GLU A 539 19.68 20.30 11.70
CA GLU A 539 19.99 21.74 11.57
C GLU A 539 19.44 22.51 10.34
N ALA A 540 18.46 21.99 9.62
CA ALA A 540 18.15 22.39 8.24
C ALA A 540 17.23 23.62 8.08
N ASP A 541 16.39 23.97 9.06
CA ASP A 541 15.29 24.95 8.88
C ASP A 541 15.13 26.04 9.96
N PHE A 542 15.78 25.95 11.14
CA PHE A 542 15.76 27.02 12.16
C PHE A 542 17.13 27.22 12.85
N PRO A 543 17.42 28.42 13.40
CA PRO A 543 18.70 28.70 14.07
C PRO A 543 18.88 27.89 15.36
N LEU A 544 20.09 27.34 15.58
CA LEU A 544 20.36 26.47 16.72
C LEU A 544 20.19 27.18 18.07
N THR A 545 19.48 26.50 18.97
CA THR A 545 19.90 26.41 20.38
C THR A 545 20.13 24.94 20.68
N SER A 546 21.34 24.59 21.14
CA SER A 546 21.73 23.21 21.37
C SER A 546 21.19 22.74 22.73
N PHE A 547 20.33 21.72 22.71
CA PHE A 547 19.75 21.10 23.91
C PHE A 547 20.16 19.62 23.97
N GLY A 548 20.55 19.17 25.17
CA GLY A 548 21.08 17.83 25.40
C GLY A 548 20.02 16.73 25.42
N ASN A 549 20.49 15.48 25.47
CA ASN A 549 19.70 14.25 25.37
C ASN A 549 18.84 13.95 26.62
N SER A 550 17.89 14.83 26.96
CA SER A 550 16.74 14.58 27.84
C SER A 550 15.84 15.83 27.84
N ILE A 551 15.03 16.02 26.79
CA ILE A 551 14.12 17.17 26.73
C ILE A 551 12.93 16.90 27.65
N ASP A 552 12.95 17.60 28.77
CA ASP A 552 11.88 17.73 29.76
C ASP A 552 10.55 18.18 29.13
N LEU A 553 9.44 17.65 29.64
CA LEU A 553 8.09 17.68 29.03
C LEU A 553 7.60 19.10 28.70
N ASP A 554 7.93 20.07 29.55
CA ASP A 554 7.51 21.46 29.39
C ASP A 554 8.55 22.33 28.67
N GLN A 555 9.83 21.94 28.68
CA GLN A 555 10.91 22.79 28.17
C GLN A 555 10.79 23.04 26.66
N ARG A 556 10.37 22.05 25.86
CA ARG A 556 10.18 22.21 24.41
C ARG A 556 9.11 23.24 24.04
N PHE A 557 8.10 23.41 24.90
CA PHE A 557 6.94 24.26 24.62
C PHE A 557 6.99 25.62 25.34
N SER A 558 7.86 25.75 26.34
CA SER A 558 8.10 26.97 27.14
C SER A 558 8.45 28.24 26.34
N SER A 559 8.85 28.12 25.08
CA SER A 559 9.07 29.24 24.14
C SER A 559 7.77 29.67 23.44
N PHE A 560 6.93 28.72 23.01
CA PHE A 560 5.68 28.99 22.29
C PHE A 560 4.64 29.68 23.18
N ASP A 561 4.52 29.25 24.44
CA ASP A 561 3.64 29.91 25.42
C ASP A 561 4.07 31.36 25.70
N ARG A 562 5.39 31.65 25.73
CA ARG A 562 5.92 33.03 25.85
C ARG A 562 5.62 33.91 24.64
N HIS A 563 5.43 33.31 23.47
CA HIS A 563 5.02 33.99 22.24
C HIS A 563 3.49 34.00 22.03
N GLY A 564 2.70 33.55 23.02
CA GLY A 564 1.24 33.53 22.96
C GLY A 564 0.65 32.38 22.12
N HIS A 565 1.47 31.44 21.66
CA HIS A 565 1.04 30.28 20.90
C HIS A 565 0.87 29.06 21.80
N GLN A 566 -0.28 28.98 22.47
CA GLN A 566 -0.64 27.87 23.34
C GLN A 566 -0.54 26.51 22.63
N VAL A 567 0.20 25.57 23.21
CA VAL A 567 0.35 24.22 22.67
C VAL A 567 -0.86 23.37 23.04
N MET A 568 -1.40 22.68 22.03
CA MET A 568 -2.63 21.91 22.07
C MET A 568 -2.38 20.47 21.61
N VAL A 569 -3.15 19.56 22.17
CA VAL A 569 -3.38 18.22 21.65
C VAL A 569 -4.77 18.17 21.05
N THR A 570 -4.85 17.83 19.76
CA THR A 570 -6.09 17.55 19.07
C THR A 570 -6.24 16.05 18.87
N ILE A 571 -7.42 15.52 19.16
CA ILE A 571 -7.80 14.15 18.79
C ILE A 571 -9.01 14.14 17.87
N VAL A 572 -9.12 13.10 17.03
CA VAL A 572 -10.28 12.81 16.19
C VAL A 572 -10.71 11.37 16.42
N PHE A 573 -11.93 11.16 16.92
CA PHE A 573 -12.53 9.85 17.16
C PHE A 573 -14.05 9.89 16.98
N PRO A 574 -14.65 8.95 16.22
CA PRO A 574 -13.97 8.02 15.30
C PRO A 574 -13.32 8.78 14.12
N LEU A 575 -12.39 8.14 13.42
CA LEU A 575 -11.75 8.75 12.23
C LEU A 575 -12.79 9.16 11.18
N PRO A 576 -12.53 10.17 10.33
CA PRO A 576 -13.41 10.52 9.20
C PRO A 576 -13.78 9.35 8.28
N SER A 577 -12.90 8.34 8.15
CA SER A 577 -13.19 7.13 7.37
C SER A 577 -13.71 5.93 8.19
N GLU A 578 -14.18 6.18 9.41
CA GLU A 578 -14.94 5.28 10.29
C GLU A 578 -16.24 5.96 10.78
N ASP A 579 -16.28 7.29 10.82
CA ASP A 579 -17.43 8.07 11.27
C ASP A 579 -18.58 8.03 10.27
N ILE A 580 -19.64 7.33 10.67
CA ILE A 580 -20.88 7.19 9.91
C ILE A 580 -21.66 8.52 9.81
N PHE A 581 -21.28 9.51 10.62
CA PHE A 581 -21.89 10.83 10.73
C PHE A 581 -20.97 11.98 10.29
N SER A 582 -19.74 11.70 9.86
CA SER A 582 -18.84 12.55 9.06
C SER A 582 -19.50 13.80 8.45
N ALA A 583 -20.34 13.58 7.42
CA ALA A 583 -21.04 14.66 6.70
C ALA A 583 -22.15 15.35 7.52
N GLN A 584 -22.82 14.64 8.44
CA GLN A 584 -23.85 15.21 9.33
C GLN A 584 -23.23 16.15 10.37
N ARG A 585 -22.04 15.85 10.89
CA ARG A 585 -21.30 16.74 11.80
C ARG A 585 -20.92 18.05 11.14
N LYS A 586 -20.38 18.02 9.92
CA LYS A 586 -20.04 19.26 9.18
C LYS A 586 -21.26 20.16 8.93
N LEU A 587 -22.45 19.60 8.73
CA LEU A 587 -23.69 20.38 8.66
C LEU A 587 -24.08 21.01 10.01
N LEU A 588 -23.84 20.31 11.13
CA LEU A 588 -24.09 20.82 12.48
C LEU A 588 -23.07 21.90 12.90
N GLU A 589 -21.79 21.72 12.56
CA GLU A 589 -20.74 22.74 12.73
C GLU A 589 -21.07 24.03 11.96
N LEU A 590 -21.47 23.90 10.68
CA LEU A 590 -21.86 25.04 9.85
C LEU A 590 -23.11 25.74 10.39
N ALA A 591 -24.15 24.99 10.77
CA ALA A 591 -25.38 25.55 11.32
C ALA A 591 -25.13 26.30 12.64
N ASP A 592 -24.30 25.76 13.52
CA ASP A 592 -23.90 26.41 14.77
C ASP A 592 -23.14 27.72 14.53
N SER A 593 -22.16 27.69 13.61
CA SER A 593 -21.40 28.87 13.19
C SER A 593 -22.30 29.96 12.62
N MET A 594 -23.25 29.61 11.73
CA MET A 594 -24.24 30.54 11.19
C MET A 594 -25.23 31.05 12.26
N SER A 595 -25.43 30.31 13.36
CA SER A 595 -26.29 30.71 14.48
C SER A 595 -25.59 31.55 15.56
N GLY A 596 -24.28 31.78 15.42
CA GLY A 596 -23.47 32.42 16.47
C GLY A 596 -23.39 31.62 17.78
N GLY A 597 -23.54 30.30 17.73
CA GLY A 597 -23.57 29.40 18.89
C GLY A 597 -24.86 29.43 19.73
N VAL A 598 -25.84 30.26 19.40
CA VAL A 598 -27.04 30.56 20.24
C VAL A 598 -27.97 29.35 20.45
N TYR A 599 -27.84 28.28 19.66
CA TYR A 599 -28.83 27.19 19.63
C TYR A 599 -28.57 25.97 20.53
N LEU A 600 -27.36 25.75 21.07
CA LEU A 600 -26.92 24.39 21.48
C LEU A 600 -26.30 24.26 22.90
N GLU A 601 -26.91 24.82 23.95
CA GLU A 601 -26.38 24.76 25.34
C GLU A 601 -26.42 23.37 26.04
N ASN A 602 -27.09 22.35 25.47
CA ASN A 602 -27.25 21.03 26.12
C ASN A 602 -26.18 20.00 25.70
N THR A 603 -25.69 19.21 26.65
CA THR A 603 -24.63 18.18 26.44
C THR A 603 -24.93 17.20 25.30
N GLU A 604 -26.16 16.67 25.18
CA GLU A 604 -26.53 15.76 24.08
C GLU A 604 -26.34 16.39 22.68
N ARG A 605 -26.45 17.73 22.57
CA ARG A 605 -26.24 18.45 21.31
C ARG A 605 -24.75 18.60 20.96
N LEU A 606 -23.85 18.62 21.96
CA LEU A 606 -22.41 18.59 21.74
C LEU A 606 -21.93 17.21 21.23
N LEU A 607 -22.47 16.10 21.77
CA LEU A 607 -22.19 14.74 21.29
C LEU A 607 -22.52 14.56 19.80
N CYS A 608 -23.54 15.25 19.31
CA CYS A 608 -23.91 15.26 17.90
C CYS A 608 -22.97 16.11 17.03
N LYS A 609 -22.39 17.18 17.58
CA LYS A 609 -21.71 18.22 16.82
C LYS A 609 -20.33 17.80 16.31
N THR A 610 -19.53 17.10 17.12
CA THR A 610 -18.09 16.92 16.85
C THR A 610 -17.58 15.51 17.16
N ASN A 611 -16.66 15.01 16.33
CA ASN A 611 -15.75 13.89 16.58
C ASN A 611 -14.33 14.36 16.92
N VAL A 612 -14.13 15.68 17.08
CA VAL A 612 -12.86 16.34 17.37
C VAL A 612 -12.89 16.90 18.79
N ALA A 613 -11.79 16.74 19.52
CA ALA A 613 -11.54 17.44 20.79
C ALA A 613 -10.17 18.12 20.79
N HIS A 614 -10.09 19.28 21.43
CA HIS A 614 -8.86 20.06 21.60
C HIS A 614 -8.62 20.28 23.10
N VAL A 615 -7.45 19.88 23.61
CA VAL A 615 -7.04 20.03 25.02
C VAL A 615 -5.67 20.71 25.06
N LYS A 616 -5.40 21.56 26.05
CA LYS A 616 -4.07 22.19 26.19
C LYS A 616 -3.03 21.13 26.58
N TRP A 617 -1.78 21.31 26.17
CA TRP A 617 -0.69 20.39 26.54
C TRP A 617 -0.61 20.19 28.06
N SER A 618 -0.63 21.26 28.84
CA SER A 618 -0.60 21.23 30.32
C SER A 618 -1.77 20.48 30.96
N ASP A 619 -2.93 20.47 30.30
CA ASP A 619 -4.14 19.82 30.81
C ASP A 619 -4.18 18.35 30.39
N PHE A 620 -3.68 18.02 29.18
CA PHE A 620 -3.47 16.63 28.74
C PHE A 620 -2.44 15.89 29.60
N VAL A 621 -1.32 16.53 29.92
CA VAL A 621 -0.26 15.95 30.78
C VAL A 621 -0.76 15.69 32.21
N ARG A 622 -1.71 16.51 32.71
CA ARG A 622 -2.22 16.44 34.09
C ARG A 622 -3.45 15.54 34.24
N ASP A 623 -4.44 15.68 33.37
CA ASP A 623 -5.79 15.08 33.52
C ASP A 623 -6.13 14.08 32.39
N GLY A 624 -5.34 14.04 31.32
CA GLY A 624 -5.62 13.29 30.09
C GLY A 624 -6.60 14.01 29.14
N ILE A 625 -7.19 13.25 28.21
CA ILE A 625 -8.33 13.69 27.39
C ILE A 625 -9.50 12.75 27.66
N THR A 626 -10.68 13.32 27.92
CA THR A 626 -11.95 12.59 27.85
C THR A 626 -12.82 13.22 26.76
N HIS A 627 -13.25 12.41 25.79
CA HIS A 627 -14.11 12.84 24.68
C HIS A 627 -15.29 11.87 24.58
N THR A 628 -16.52 12.40 24.54
CA THR A 628 -17.73 11.58 24.38
C THR A 628 -18.41 11.96 23.07
N THR A 629 -18.83 10.97 22.29
CA THR A 629 -19.47 11.16 20.98
C THR A 629 -20.35 9.98 20.60
N PHE A 630 -21.24 10.15 19.62
CA PHE A 630 -21.97 9.02 19.03
C PHE A 630 -21.11 8.32 17.96
N ALA A 631 -21.00 6.99 18.03
CA ALA A 631 -20.35 6.18 17.00
C ALA A 631 -21.03 4.81 16.86
N ARG A 632 -20.84 4.14 15.72
CA ARG A 632 -21.19 2.72 15.52
C ARG A 632 -19.89 1.91 15.58
N PRO A 633 -19.58 1.18 16.66
CA PRO A 633 -18.35 0.38 16.73
C PRO A 633 -18.33 -0.71 15.65
N THR A 634 -17.27 -0.78 14.85
CA THR A 634 -17.13 -1.72 13.73
C THR A 634 -15.73 -2.34 13.68
N GLY A 635 -15.49 -3.38 14.50
CA GLY A 635 -14.15 -3.95 14.63
C GLY A 635 -13.26 -3.07 15.49
N ASN A 636 -11.97 -3.00 15.13
CA ASN A 636 -11.05 -2.00 15.66
C ASN A 636 -11.51 -0.61 15.24
N MET A 637 -11.46 0.35 16.16
CA MET A 637 -11.72 1.76 15.91
C MET A 637 -10.44 2.56 16.11
N HIS A 638 -10.29 3.71 15.46
CA HIS A 638 -9.05 4.49 15.52
C HIS A 638 -9.26 5.92 16.04
N VAL A 639 -8.23 6.41 16.75
CA VAL A 639 -8.10 7.81 17.16
C VAL A 639 -6.89 8.41 16.46
N ALA A 640 -7.08 9.48 15.67
CA ALA A 640 -5.94 10.28 15.24
C ALA A 640 -5.59 11.29 16.34
N ILE A 641 -4.31 11.48 16.64
CA ILE A 641 -3.80 12.39 17.69
C ILE A 641 -2.70 13.29 17.13
N LYS A 642 -2.76 14.60 17.40
CA LYS A 642 -1.80 15.62 16.92
C LYS A 642 -1.41 16.59 18.02
N VAL A 643 -0.12 16.87 18.17
CA VAL A 643 0.42 17.91 19.05
C VAL A 643 0.86 19.11 18.19
N HIS A 644 0.37 20.31 18.47
CA HIS A 644 0.59 21.51 17.65
C HIS A 644 0.42 22.82 18.45
N ALA A 645 0.95 23.94 17.95
CA ALA A 645 0.80 25.25 18.58
C ALA A 645 -0.36 26.05 17.94
N GLY A 646 -1.42 26.35 18.71
CA GLY A 646 -2.59 27.11 18.23
C GLY A 646 -3.27 26.54 16.98
N THR A 647 -4.02 27.37 16.27
CA THR A 647 -4.76 26.98 15.04
C THR A 647 -3.96 27.11 13.74
N GLN A 648 -2.88 27.90 13.72
CA GLN A 648 -2.03 28.13 12.54
C GLN A 648 -0.51 28.04 12.84
N GLY A 649 -0.12 27.64 14.05
CA GLY A 649 1.29 27.39 14.37
C GLY A 649 1.77 25.99 13.95
N PRO A 650 3.04 25.65 14.21
CA PRO A 650 3.64 24.39 13.79
C PRO A 650 2.95 23.16 14.39
N CYS A 651 2.93 22.07 13.63
CA CYS A 651 2.65 20.73 14.13
C CYS A 651 3.96 20.10 14.62
N PHE A 652 3.98 19.61 15.85
CA PHE A 652 5.14 18.92 16.42
C PHE A 652 5.16 17.43 16.08
N GLY A 653 3.98 16.85 15.84
CA GLY A 653 3.83 15.48 15.36
C GLY A 653 2.38 14.99 15.48
N GLN A 654 2.01 14.04 14.62
CA GLN A 654 0.71 13.37 14.63
C GLN A 654 0.86 11.86 14.43
N GLY A 655 -0.12 11.09 14.87
CA GLY A 655 -0.15 9.63 14.73
C GLY A 655 -1.56 9.07 14.92
N VAL A 656 -1.68 7.74 14.91
CA VAL A 656 -2.96 7.03 15.07
C VAL A 656 -2.85 5.96 16.15
N ILE A 657 -3.82 5.94 17.06
CA ILE A 657 -3.98 4.94 18.12
C ILE A 657 -5.10 3.98 17.70
N CYS A 658 -4.82 2.68 17.67
CA CYS A 658 -5.82 1.63 17.47
C CYS A 658 -6.48 1.26 18.81
N ILE A 659 -7.81 1.25 18.84
CA ILE A 659 -8.63 0.73 19.93
C ILE A 659 -9.16 -0.65 19.47
N PRO A 660 -8.59 -1.76 19.95
CA PRO A 660 -9.04 -3.10 19.57
C PRO A 660 -10.43 -3.39 20.13
N GLN A 661 -11.26 -4.12 19.37
CA GLN A 661 -12.56 -4.56 19.87
C GLN A 661 -12.40 -5.57 21.02
N ALA A 662 -13.30 -5.50 22.01
CA ALA A 662 -13.40 -6.56 23.01
C ALA A 662 -13.83 -7.89 22.36
N SER A 663 -13.14 -8.96 22.72
CA SER A 663 -13.37 -10.32 22.26
C SER A 663 -14.60 -10.94 22.93
N ASN A 664 -15.61 -11.33 22.15
CA ASN A 664 -16.81 -12.05 22.63
C ASN A 664 -16.53 -13.44 23.24
N ASN A 665 -15.26 -13.86 23.35
CA ASN A 665 -14.87 -15.13 23.98
C ASN A 665 -14.55 -14.95 25.48
N ASP A 666 -14.51 -13.72 25.99
CA ASP A 666 -14.25 -13.41 27.41
C ASP A 666 -15.56 -13.28 28.23
N SER A 667 -16.73 -13.49 27.63
CA SER A 667 -18.04 -13.13 28.19
C SER A 667 -18.79 -14.29 28.86
N ASP A 668 -18.32 -14.70 30.05
CA ASP A 668 -19.18 -15.35 31.06
C ASP A 668 -19.41 -14.41 32.28
N ASP A 669 -18.42 -13.58 32.68
CA ASP A 669 -18.58 -12.52 33.70
C ASP A 669 -19.18 -11.22 33.13
N ALA A 670 -20.33 -11.33 32.45
CA ALA A 670 -21.02 -10.20 31.81
C ALA A 670 -21.86 -9.36 32.79
N SER A 671 -21.31 -9.00 33.96
CA SER A 671 -22.03 -8.29 35.02
C SER A 671 -21.49 -6.90 35.38
N ASP A 672 -20.39 -6.44 34.79
CA ASP A 672 -19.86 -5.09 35.05
C ASP A 672 -19.26 -4.41 33.80
N GLY A 673 -19.32 -3.08 33.76
CA GLY A 673 -18.98 -2.25 32.60
C GLY A 673 -17.48 -2.01 32.43
N ILE A 674 -16.66 -3.07 32.55
CA ILE A 674 -15.20 -2.97 32.73
C ILE A 674 -14.52 -2.22 31.57
N GLN A 675 -13.88 -1.10 31.91
CA GLN A 675 -13.02 -0.36 30.99
C GLN A 675 -11.80 -1.21 30.59
N LYS A 676 -11.77 -1.74 29.36
CA LYS A 676 -10.60 -2.43 28.82
C LYS A 676 -9.52 -1.38 28.48
N LEU A 677 -8.68 -1.09 29.47
CA LEU A 677 -7.54 -0.19 29.36
C LEU A 677 -6.48 -0.84 28.46
N ASN A 678 -6.19 -0.20 27.32
CA ASN A 678 -5.17 -0.65 26.39
C ASN A 678 -3.98 0.32 26.44
N ASN A 679 -2.78 -0.19 26.69
CA ASN A 679 -1.58 0.64 26.58
C ASN A 679 -1.23 0.82 25.09
N PHE A 680 -0.88 2.04 24.69
CA PHE A 680 -0.47 2.36 23.33
C PHE A 680 0.97 2.90 23.29
N VAL A 681 1.62 2.66 22.15
CA VAL A 681 2.82 3.38 21.71
C VAL A 681 2.55 3.81 20.27
N VAL A 682 2.67 5.11 19.99
CA VAL A 682 2.42 5.70 18.68
C VAL A 682 3.62 6.52 18.26
N GLU A 683 4.17 6.20 17.09
CA GLU A 683 5.22 6.99 16.45
C GLU A 683 4.58 8.23 15.79
N LEU A 684 5.17 9.39 16.01
CA LEU A 684 4.66 10.69 15.58
C LEU A 684 5.39 11.18 14.33
N ALA A 685 4.63 11.65 13.35
CA ALA A 685 5.14 12.15 12.08
C ALA A 685 4.66 13.58 11.76
N GLU A 686 5.41 14.29 10.91
CA GLU A 686 5.01 15.59 10.36
C GLU A 686 5.63 15.79 8.96
N GLY A 687 4.79 15.98 7.93
CA GLY A 687 5.20 15.96 6.52
C GLY A 687 5.82 14.62 6.07
N GLY A 688 5.50 13.51 6.76
CA GLY A 688 6.19 12.24 6.59
C GLY A 688 7.65 12.22 7.07
N ARG A 689 8.08 13.15 7.94
CA ARG A 689 9.30 13.02 8.76
C ARG A 689 8.92 12.44 10.12
N HIS A 690 9.71 11.51 10.68
CA HIS A 690 9.58 11.07 12.07
C HIS A 690 9.97 12.20 13.03
N THR A 691 9.08 12.56 13.96
CA THR A 691 9.34 13.65 14.92
C THR A 691 9.43 13.19 16.36
N GLY A 692 8.91 12.03 16.74
CA GLY A 692 8.95 11.53 18.11
C GLY A 692 8.11 10.28 18.35
N THR A 693 7.98 9.87 19.61
CA THR A 693 7.15 8.72 20.01
C THR A 693 6.36 9.09 21.27
N MET A 694 5.06 8.81 21.29
CA MET A 694 4.18 9.00 22.44
C MET A 694 3.72 7.65 22.97
N SER A 695 3.65 7.48 24.28
CA SER A 695 3.05 6.30 24.92
C SER A 695 2.09 6.68 26.03
N GLY A 696 1.10 5.83 26.27
CA GLY A 696 0.00 6.14 27.17
C GLY A 696 -1.02 5.02 27.32
N SER A 697 -2.15 5.35 27.94
CA SER A 697 -3.32 4.47 28.08
C SER A 697 -4.47 4.98 27.20
N VAL A 698 -5.27 4.07 26.66
CA VAL A 698 -6.55 4.39 26.00
C VAL A 698 -7.63 3.41 26.44
N SER A 699 -8.81 3.93 26.79
CA SER A 699 -10.02 3.14 27.05
C SER A 699 -11.21 3.72 26.30
N LEU A 700 -12.13 2.84 25.92
CA LEU A 700 -13.38 3.19 25.22
C LEU A 700 -14.55 2.54 25.94
N GLN A 701 -15.36 3.34 26.62
CA GLN A 701 -16.55 2.90 27.32
C GLN A 701 -17.77 3.06 26.41
N LEU A 702 -18.46 1.95 26.15
CA LEU A 702 -19.67 1.90 25.34
C LEU A 702 -20.89 2.04 26.26
N MET A 703 -21.51 3.22 26.25
CA MET A 703 -22.68 3.51 27.07
C MET A 703 -23.95 3.03 26.36
N GLN A 704 -24.44 1.86 26.77
CA GLN A 704 -25.81 1.47 26.46
C GLN A 704 -26.75 2.41 27.22
N ARG A 705 -27.64 3.12 26.51
CA ARG A 705 -28.80 3.73 27.15
C ARG A 705 -29.65 2.61 27.76
N ALA A 706 -29.90 2.69 29.07
CA ALA A 706 -30.99 1.94 29.67
C ALA A 706 -32.28 2.30 28.91
N ASN A 707 -33.01 1.28 28.43
CA ASN A 707 -34.31 1.52 27.79
C ASN A 707 -35.24 2.16 28.82
N GLY A 708 -35.60 3.43 28.60
CA GLY A 708 -36.58 4.13 29.43
C GLY A 708 -37.93 3.42 29.39
N ALA A 709 -38.53 3.26 30.56
CA ALA A 709 -39.87 2.68 30.74
C ALA A 709 -40.99 3.65 30.33
#